data_AF-D3BCN0-F1
#
_entry.id   AF-D3BCN0-F1
#
_cell.length_a   1.000
_cell.length_b   1.000
_cell.length_c   1.000
_cell.angle_alpha   90.00
_cell.angle_beta   90.00
_cell.angle_gamma   90.00
#
_symmetry.space_group_name_H-M   'P 1'
#
loop_
_entity.id
_entity.type
_entity.pdbx_description
1 polymer ?
#
loop_
_entity_poly.entity_id
_entity_poly.type
_entity_poly.pdbx_seq_one_letter_code
_entity_poly.pdbx_strand_id
1 'polypeptide(L)'
;MLETYVFVHGAFQGAWIWDMVSNLIKVKGHHCYCLTLPGMAEKHSEVNNAIRLETHIEFVCDFIEKNDLRYITLVGHGYGGMVISGVADREHENIKSLLYLDAFLPENNESMADLLYEDIRDQWYESAEKNGKGFLIHPPPPSYFGLQNDPMQATCCETLMTSQPLYTLTTPVHYKNGGPFAVHRRYYVICKDINCEASRLVSKSTDRVKNYAGWTISTLDTSHEYRVVMTRRIGGISPFTIRVLWCLIVLTLISSISTFYFIGRAQDQLVTKDSLTIDSYETNIDLEQHKETSVIDNNNNNNNNNNKDEKVQNESPSSSSYLDIIESRIPPLEKDDVRFEDTIDVYSKIEPMEKHTLQCKYIDIVYTWVNGSDPAHFAKRKKREEQYGVRKSSEARVRDLMGLKYSLRSIKKHVPWVRKVFVIADDQYPYWFNQSNTDIQFIFHQHYYKNISHLPTYNSNSLEINFYNLPDYVSDCFLYFNDDTFVANDLPMDYIWDKEKGQALYFSNWKAPQEDPNKIKKNSWHLLRAIHNTNLLLDELWGNATRNYHSHTIVFYNKQLLKRIEKVFPKQFETTSSQPFRKGTDLNNPFMYHQFAKRYYNHFRPDRKDYYSVLTDDIEKTQKTMHKILSQRPHTVCLNDGMGTPPNPDSLALLQQTFETLFPDKPAWELDEWSNTLTRCICKRWFYERDKYLSFNIDNHIKQRYLNDCQFFTQSYKSIFTKALETSKKQQYILYVGYLEEEPFRDHFAKIKDPLVEYDYFIDYQSIPSNVTNVVLNVFNKLYDDDSKHLFRMLAQSNVTQLDGCYTVAYQLPKTLKRLTFDRYFSRPLPAGCFPPGIKEIELPFFNKPIQSGVFLDGLEKLDLGDKFDSPIEDNVDVFPSSLRYLSVGNYRLNLHLNMFPPNLEYLKYTGYRRPFIEGMLPDSLHTLINAPDTWLEHIGKLPNLTNLSILVNSADVIYDADTIGTIELDLNEIPRGLKTLILGSPDIDSRQNTYPRFRLHGALPNSVESFNTGTCIFQSDILFPSGTQYDFKELSIGCHGQSQPIPANVRAKKLSFSNHSEKTIHQGDLPVGVEYIAFKYCSSIEFKSNSALPESVKEIVVYNQNEEDLKFPKSFTSSALQTIRFINDYHHAVKKGVKIPSSTRTLYTVFDRNNFPYIPTTLTNINFTNSIESDSDIDCQIRKLDSKYYLIFGTTNRINFISTIFNKSMFLDSLAKKIEKPESKESFTSCQIQ
;
A
#
# COMPACT_ATOMS: atom_id res chain seq x y z
N MET A 1 6.00 1.35 39.22
CA MET A 1 4.93 2.24 39.70
C MET A 1 4.40 3.02 38.51
N LEU A 2 3.09 3.27 38.45
CA LEU A 2 2.50 4.17 37.46
C LEU A 2 2.95 5.60 37.79
N GLU A 3 3.22 6.40 36.76
CA GLU A 3 3.69 7.78 36.91
C GLU A 3 2.78 8.70 36.11
N THR A 4 2.72 9.97 36.50
CA THR A 4 1.92 11.00 35.82
C THR A 4 2.85 11.97 35.12
N TYR A 5 2.65 12.15 33.82
CA TYR A 5 3.41 13.07 32.98
C TYR A 5 2.53 14.24 32.53
N VAL A 6 3.07 15.45 32.56
CA VAL A 6 2.42 16.66 32.02
C VAL A 6 3.34 17.24 30.96
N PHE A 7 2.86 17.35 29.73
CA PHE A 7 3.64 17.77 28.56
C PHE A 7 3.22 19.17 28.09
N VAL A 8 4.21 20.04 27.92
CA VAL A 8 4.08 21.42 27.46
C VAL A 8 4.85 21.59 26.14
N HIS A 9 4.14 21.97 25.08
CA HIS A 9 4.66 22.08 23.72
C HIS A 9 5.59 23.29 23.51
N GLY A 10 6.27 23.32 22.36
CA GLY A 10 7.16 24.40 21.92
C GLY A 10 6.43 25.57 21.29
N ALA A 11 7.20 26.53 20.75
CA ALA A 11 6.63 27.71 20.11
C ALA A 11 5.89 27.29 18.83
N PHE A 12 4.82 28.00 18.48
CA PHE A 12 3.97 27.74 17.31
C PHE A 12 3.19 26.42 17.32
N GLN A 13 3.33 25.60 18.37
CA GLN A 13 2.80 24.23 18.44
C GLN A 13 1.54 24.14 19.34
N GLY A 14 0.99 22.92 19.42
CA GLY A 14 -0.12 22.54 20.29
C GLY A 14 0.09 21.16 20.92
N ALA A 15 -0.89 20.68 21.69
CA ALA A 15 -0.84 19.37 22.32
C ALA A 15 -0.61 18.23 21.32
N TRP A 16 -1.11 18.39 20.08
CA TRP A 16 -0.92 17.46 18.97
C TRP A 16 0.52 16.98 18.81
N ILE A 17 1.54 17.78 19.13
CA ILE A 17 2.95 17.35 18.95
C ILE A 17 3.26 16.06 19.75
N TRP A 18 2.59 15.87 20.89
CA TRP A 18 2.80 14.77 21.81
C TRP A 18 2.00 13.51 21.51
N ASP A 19 1.12 13.47 20.49
CA ASP A 19 0.19 12.35 20.26
C ASP A 19 0.89 10.98 20.25
N MET A 20 2.01 10.85 19.51
CA MET A 20 2.74 9.59 19.43
C MET A 20 3.40 9.19 20.76
N VAL A 21 4.04 10.14 21.45
CA VAL A 21 4.73 9.89 22.73
C VAL A 21 3.73 9.58 23.84
N SER A 22 2.64 10.33 23.90
CA SER A 22 1.57 10.13 24.87
C SER A 22 0.92 8.75 24.72
N ASN A 23 0.72 8.27 23.49
CA ASN A 23 0.21 6.92 23.24
C ASN A 23 1.15 5.83 23.77
N LEU A 24 2.46 5.97 23.53
CA LEU A 24 3.44 4.99 24.02
C LEU A 24 3.54 4.96 25.55
N ILE A 25 3.46 6.13 26.19
CA ILE A 25 3.46 6.28 27.65
C ILE A 25 2.19 5.67 28.26
N LYS A 26 1.03 5.91 27.64
CA LYS A 26 -0.27 5.34 28.06
C LYS A 26 -0.32 3.82 27.91
N VAL A 27 0.26 3.25 26.84
CA VAL A 27 0.37 1.78 26.64
C VAL A 27 1.15 1.11 27.76
N LYS A 28 2.07 1.82 28.41
CA LYS A 28 2.83 1.32 29.58
C LYS A 28 2.10 1.53 30.91
N GLY A 29 0.87 2.05 30.89
CA GLY A 29 0.03 2.27 32.06
C GLY A 29 0.25 3.61 32.77
N HIS A 30 1.15 4.46 32.29
CA HIS A 30 1.38 5.77 32.88
C HIS A 30 0.27 6.77 32.49
N HIS A 31 -0.01 7.72 33.38
CA HIS A 31 -0.93 8.82 33.09
C HIS A 31 -0.18 9.93 32.35
N CYS A 32 -0.83 10.52 31.35
CA CYS A 32 -0.20 11.53 30.49
C CYS A 32 -1.21 12.62 30.12
N TYR A 33 -0.86 13.87 30.39
CA TYR A 33 -1.61 15.06 30.04
C TYR A 33 -0.81 15.91 29.06
N CYS A 34 -1.35 16.16 27.87
CA CYS A 34 -0.71 16.99 26.84
C CYS A 34 -1.49 18.30 26.74
N LEU A 35 -0.84 19.42 27.05
CA LEU A 35 -1.51 20.69 27.23
C LEU A 35 -1.31 21.60 26.02
N THR A 36 -2.40 22.15 25.47
CA THR A 36 -2.36 23.29 24.53
C THR A 36 -2.48 24.59 25.32
N LEU A 37 -1.49 25.46 25.16
CA LEU A 37 -1.42 26.76 25.86
C LEU A 37 -2.44 27.77 25.28
N PRO A 38 -3.00 28.69 26.09
CA PRO A 38 -3.93 29.73 25.62
C PRO A 38 -3.39 30.53 24.43
N GLY A 39 -4.22 30.73 23.40
CA GLY A 39 -3.82 31.46 22.18
C GLY A 39 -2.92 30.69 21.21
N MET A 40 -2.67 29.40 21.46
CA MET A 40 -1.85 28.51 20.62
C MET A 40 -2.69 27.38 20.01
N ALA A 41 -2.39 26.97 18.77
CA ALA A 41 -2.92 25.79 18.10
C ALA A 41 -4.44 25.56 18.28
N GLU A 42 -4.85 24.49 18.98
CA GLU A 42 -6.27 24.17 19.24
C GLU A 42 -7.01 25.29 19.99
N LYS A 43 -6.28 26.18 20.66
CA LYS A 43 -6.78 27.38 21.37
C LYS A 43 -6.46 28.70 20.65
N HIS A 44 -6.08 28.67 19.38
CA HIS A 44 -5.74 29.88 18.62
C HIS A 44 -6.88 30.91 18.56
N SER A 45 -8.15 30.48 18.69
CA SER A 45 -9.28 31.42 18.78
C SER A 45 -9.24 32.35 19.99
N GLU A 46 -8.47 32.01 21.03
CA GLU A 46 -8.30 32.82 22.24
C GLU A 46 -7.24 33.93 22.06
N VAL A 47 -6.54 33.97 20.92
CA VAL A 47 -5.37 34.82 20.71
C VAL A 47 -5.68 36.32 20.81
N ASN A 48 -4.91 37.02 21.63
CA ASN A 48 -5.02 38.47 21.81
C ASN A 48 -3.71 39.06 22.35
N ASN A 49 -3.59 40.40 22.37
CA ASN A 49 -2.36 41.11 22.78
C ASN A 49 -2.12 41.13 24.30
N ALA A 50 -3.04 40.58 25.11
CA ALA A 50 -2.87 40.45 26.55
C ALA A 50 -2.10 39.18 26.95
N ILE A 51 -2.02 38.18 26.08
CA ILE A 51 -1.34 36.90 26.36
C ILE A 51 0.16 37.11 26.52
N ARG A 52 0.69 36.71 27.68
CA ARG A 52 2.12 36.79 28.05
C ARG A 52 2.61 35.44 28.55
N LEU A 53 3.91 35.33 28.84
CA LEU A 53 4.50 34.12 29.43
C LEU A 53 3.78 33.73 30.74
N GLU A 54 3.42 34.72 31.55
CA GLU A 54 2.68 34.50 32.81
C GLU A 54 1.33 33.82 32.57
N THR A 55 0.60 34.18 31.51
CA THR A 55 -0.68 33.54 31.15
C THR A 55 -0.51 32.04 30.89
N HIS A 56 0.60 31.64 30.26
CA HIS A 56 0.90 30.23 30.01
C HIS A 56 1.33 29.49 31.28
N ILE A 57 2.08 30.15 32.17
CA ILE A 57 2.48 29.58 33.46
C ILE A 57 1.27 29.35 34.35
N GLU A 58 0.44 30.38 34.55
CA GLU A 58 -0.79 30.32 35.34
C GLU A 58 -1.72 29.23 34.80
N PHE A 59 -1.88 29.11 33.49
CA PHE A 59 -2.69 28.05 32.89
C PHE A 59 -2.23 26.64 33.28
N VAL A 60 -0.92 26.38 33.34
CA VAL A 60 -0.40 25.07 33.72
C VAL A 60 -0.50 24.85 35.24
N CYS A 61 -0.26 25.87 36.07
CA CYS A 61 -0.48 25.80 37.52
C CYS A 61 -1.95 25.51 37.84
N ASP A 62 -2.87 26.27 37.24
CA ASP A 62 -4.32 26.07 37.33
C ASP A 62 -4.71 24.65 36.93
N PHE A 63 -4.08 24.12 35.87
CA PHE A 63 -4.34 22.75 35.43
C PHE A 63 -3.88 21.72 36.46
N ILE A 64 -2.70 21.89 37.04
CA ILE A 64 -2.17 21.02 38.10
C ILE A 64 -3.08 21.05 39.33
N GLU A 65 -3.50 22.24 39.76
CA GLU A 65 -4.37 22.45 40.91
C GLU A 65 -5.77 21.85 40.67
N LYS A 66 -6.43 22.21 39.56
CA LYS A 66 -7.80 21.75 39.24
C LYS A 66 -7.91 20.24 39.07
N ASN A 67 -6.83 19.58 38.65
CA ASN A 67 -6.78 18.13 38.48
C ASN A 67 -6.15 17.40 39.67
N ASP A 68 -5.84 18.12 40.75
CA ASP A 68 -5.20 17.60 41.98
C ASP A 68 -3.96 16.75 41.68
N LEU A 69 -3.12 17.21 40.74
CA LEU A 69 -1.96 16.45 40.30
C LEU A 69 -0.83 16.58 41.32
N ARG A 70 -0.28 15.43 41.73
CA ARG A 70 0.85 15.31 42.68
C ARG A 70 1.91 14.37 42.13
N TYR A 71 3.16 14.58 42.54
CA TYR A 71 4.31 13.77 42.15
C TYR A 71 4.49 13.62 40.62
N ILE A 72 4.24 14.68 39.86
CA ILE A 72 4.26 14.64 38.39
C ILE A 72 5.68 14.76 37.82
N THR A 73 5.88 14.16 36.65
CA THR A 73 7.00 14.52 35.77
C THR A 73 6.51 15.56 34.77
N LEU A 74 6.99 16.80 34.92
CA LEU A 74 6.63 17.92 34.06
C LEU A 74 7.66 18.06 32.93
N VAL A 75 7.18 18.02 31.69
CA VAL A 75 7.98 17.93 30.47
C VAL A 75 7.75 19.16 29.61
N GLY A 76 8.82 19.86 29.21
CA GLY A 76 8.76 21.03 28.34
C GLY A 76 9.60 20.83 27.09
N HIS A 77 9.03 21.09 25.91
CA HIS A 77 9.73 21.09 24.62
C HIS A 77 9.94 22.50 24.10
N GLY A 78 11.14 22.83 23.59
CA GLY A 78 11.40 24.16 23.01
C GLY A 78 10.99 25.29 23.97
N TYR A 79 10.09 26.18 23.50
CA TYR A 79 9.47 27.25 24.32
C TYR A 79 8.83 26.76 25.63
N GLY A 80 8.29 25.54 25.65
CA GLY A 80 7.72 24.92 26.85
C GLY A 80 8.70 24.90 28.02
N GLY A 81 10.02 24.92 27.76
CA GLY A 81 11.05 25.12 28.78
C GLY A 81 10.89 26.42 29.60
N MET A 82 10.50 27.53 28.98
CA MET A 82 10.21 28.79 29.67
C MET A 82 9.02 28.62 30.64
N VAL A 83 7.98 27.95 30.16
CA VAL A 83 6.73 27.74 30.90
C VAL A 83 6.98 26.82 32.10
N ILE A 84 7.58 25.64 31.88
CA ILE A 84 7.82 24.69 32.97
C ILE A 84 8.78 25.23 34.03
N SER A 85 9.66 26.17 33.67
CA SER A 85 10.54 26.86 34.64
C SER A 85 9.76 27.75 35.61
N GLY A 86 8.76 28.48 35.10
CA GLY A 86 7.88 29.29 35.93
C GLY A 86 6.88 28.45 36.73
N VAL A 87 6.41 27.34 36.17
CA VAL A 87 5.55 26.38 36.88
C VAL A 87 6.33 25.71 38.00
N ALA A 88 7.59 25.31 37.76
CA ALA A 88 8.47 24.77 38.79
C ALA A 88 8.65 25.72 39.97
N ASP A 89 8.71 27.03 39.75
CA ASP A 89 8.79 28.01 40.83
C ASP A 89 7.56 28.00 41.76
N ARG A 90 6.36 27.80 41.19
CA ARG A 90 5.07 27.90 41.89
C ARG A 90 4.61 26.56 42.47
N GLU A 91 4.77 25.49 41.70
CA GLU A 91 4.22 24.15 41.94
C GLU A 91 5.31 23.12 42.32
N HIS A 92 6.48 23.56 42.81
CA HIS A 92 7.61 22.65 43.11
C HIS A 92 7.25 21.47 44.02
N GLU A 93 6.33 21.65 44.97
CA GLU A 93 5.87 20.58 45.87
C GLU A 93 5.09 19.47 45.14
N ASN A 94 4.45 19.81 44.02
CA ASN A 94 3.63 18.90 43.21
C ASN A 94 4.45 18.18 42.13
N ILE A 95 5.67 18.65 41.85
CA ILE A 95 6.53 18.16 40.75
C ILE A 95 7.62 17.22 41.30
N LYS A 96 7.57 15.96 40.89
CA LYS A 96 8.60 14.94 41.18
C LYS A 96 9.86 15.15 40.34
N SER A 97 9.70 15.45 39.05
CA SER A 97 10.80 15.63 38.11
C SER A 97 10.50 16.63 37.00
N LEU A 98 11.52 17.35 36.57
CA LEU A 98 11.49 18.19 35.38
C LEU A 98 12.25 17.53 34.23
N LEU A 99 11.68 17.57 33.02
CA LEU A 99 12.36 17.15 31.80
C LEU A 99 12.29 18.25 30.74
N TYR A 100 13.45 18.78 30.38
CA TYR A 100 13.64 19.74 29.30
C TYR A 100 14.05 18.96 28.04
N LEU A 101 13.16 18.89 27.04
CA LEU A 101 13.42 18.24 25.77
C LEU A 101 13.77 19.30 24.73
N ASP A 102 15.06 19.41 24.39
CA ASP A 102 15.61 20.41 23.48
C ASP A 102 14.98 21.79 23.72
N ALA A 103 14.98 22.23 24.98
CA ALA A 103 14.12 23.31 25.48
C ALA A 103 14.89 24.48 26.09
N PHE A 104 14.28 25.66 26.12
CA PHE A 104 14.90 26.85 26.74
C PHE A 104 14.99 26.72 28.27
N LEU A 105 16.12 27.13 28.84
CA LEU A 105 16.38 27.14 30.28
C LEU A 105 16.75 28.56 30.76
N PRO A 106 15.76 29.40 31.12
CA PRO A 106 15.98 30.79 31.54
C PRO A 106 16.48 30.93 32.98
N GLU A 107 17.29 31.97 33.22
CA GLU A 107 17.58 32.49 34.56
C GLU A 107 16.47 33.47 35.02
N ASN A 108 16.52 33.86 36.29
CA ASN A 108 15.56 34.82 36.83
C ASN A 108 15.68 36.16 36.08
N ASN A 109 14.54 36.73 35.70
CA ASN A 109 14.40 37.95 34.90
C ASN A 109 14.87 37.85 33.43
N GLU A 110 15.08 36.65 32.89
CA GLU A 110 15.33 36.46 31.45
C GLU A 110 14.04 36.11 30.69
N SER A 111 13.89 36.67 29.49
CA SER A 111 12.88 36.26 28.51
C SER A 111 13.48 35.24 27.51
N MET A 112 12.64 34.60 26.70
CA MET A 112 13.14 33.76 25.61
C MET A 112 13.92 34.60 24.59
N ALA A 113 13.50 35.84 24.36
CA ALA A 113 14.19 36.77 23.47
C ALA A 113 15.64 37.08 23.90
N ASP A 114 15.94 37.08 25.20
CA ASP A 114 17.30 37.27 25.73
C ASP A 114 18.20 36.05 25.45
N LEU A 115 17.59 34.86 25.36
CA LEU A 115 18.28 33.60 25.08
C LEU A 115 18.58 33.38 23.60
N LEU A 116 18.05 34.22 22.70
CA LEU A 116 18.26 34.10 21.26
C LEU A 116 19.49 34.88 20.78
N TYR A 117 19.89 34.62 19.54
CA TYR A 117 20.82 35.48 18.82
C TYR A 117 20.07 36.71 18.27
N GLU A 118 20.78 37.85 18.16
CA GLU A 118 20.18 39.15 17.83
C GLU A 118 19.45 39.14 16.49
N ASP A 119 20.02 38.49 15.48
CA ASP A 119 19.44 38.34 14.14
C ASP A 119 18.08 37.63 14.15
N ILE A 120 17.94 36.59 14.96
CA ILE A 120 16.69 35.81 15.08
C ILE A 120 15.64 36.60 15.87
N ARG A 121 16.08 37.28 16.92
CA ARG A 121 15.21 38.15 17.73
C ARG A 121 14.64 39.28 16.87
N ASP A 122 15.45 39.92 16.04
CA ASP A 122 15.04 41.03 15.19
C ASP A 122 14.06 40.56 14.10
N GLN A 123 14.27 39.36 13.53
CA GLN A 123 13.32 38.74 12.59
C GLN A 123 11.93 38.50 13.22
N TRP A 124 11.86 38.19 14.52
CA TRP A 124 10.58 38.02 15.21
C TRP A 124 9.83 39.33 15.38
N TYR A 125 10.53 40.41 15.78
CA TYR A 125 9.94 41.74 15.85
C TYR A 125 9.45 42.20 14.47
N GLU A 126 10.25 41.99 13.43
CA GLU A 126 9.88 42.31 12.06
C GLU A 126 8.67 41.49 11.56
N SER A 127 8.61 40.19 11.88
CA SER A 127 7.47 39.32 11.58
C SER A 127 6.18 39.80 12.25
N ALA A 128 6.28 40.21 13.52
CA ALA A 128 5.16 40.75 14.28
C ALA A 128 4.66 42.09 13.71
N GLU A 129 5.57 43.00 13.35
CA GLU A 129 5.22 44.30 12.78
C GLU A 129 4.60 44.19 11.37
N LYS A 130 5.24 43.44 10.46
CA LYS A 130 4.83 43.41 9.05
C LYS A 130 3.59 42.55 8.80
N ASN A 131 3.50 41.40 9.47
CA ASN A 131 2.54 40.36 9.13
C ASN A 131 1.63 39.98 10.31
N GLY A 132 1.97 40.42 11.52
CA GLY A 132 1.42 39.93 12.79
C GLY A 132 0.52 40.88 13.57
N LYS A 133 0.01 41.94 12.94
CA LYS A 133 -0.77 43.00 13.61
C LYS A 133 -0.01 43.66 14.79
N GLY A 134 1.32 43.62 14.78
CA GLY A 134 2.19 44.20 15.82
C GLY A 134 2.44 43.32 17.05
N PHE A 135 1.82 42.14 17.16
CA PHE A 135 1.98 41.28 18.35
C PHE A 135 1.97 39.77 18.08
N LEU A 136 1.88 39.31 16.82
CA LEU A 136 1.88 37.89 16.45
C LEU A 136 3.07 37.54 15.55
N ILE A 137 3.88 36.59 15.96
CA ILE A 137 4.97 36.07 15.13
C ILE A 137 4.41 34.92 14.28
N HIS A 138 4.58 34.97 12.97
CA HIS A 138 4.19 33.86 12.09
C HIS A 138 5.12 32.65 12.24
N PRO A 139 4.60 31.42 12.11
CA PRO A 139 5.40 30.22 12.24
C PRO A 139 6.47 30.15 11.13
N PRO A 140 7.69 29.71 11.43
CA PRO A 140 8.71 29.46 10.41
C PRO A 140 8.37 28.20 9.59
N PRO A 141 8.97 28.02 8.40
CA PRO A 141 8.71 26.84 7.57
C PRO A 141 9.17 25.54 8.27
N PRO A 142 8.57 24.37 7.99
CA PRO A 142 8.94 23.10 8.64
C PRO A 142 10.43 22.71 8.55
N SER A 143 11.14 23.17 7.51
CA SER A 143 12.58 22.98 7.36
C SER A 143 13.38 23.60 8.51
N TYR A 144 12.87 24.67 9.12
CA TYR A 144 13.46 25.32 10.28
C TYR A 144 13.61 24.35 11.46
N PHE A 145 12.65 23.42 11.59
CA PHE A 145 12.63 22.42 12.64
C PHE A 145 13.27 21.07 12.23
N GLY A 146 13.99 21.03 11.11
CA GLY A 146 14.68 19.82 10.63
C GLY A 146 13.79 18.82 9.88
N LEU A 147 12.59 19.22 9.44
CA LEU A 147 11.63 18.33 8.77
C LEU A 147 11.81 18.22 7.24
N GLN A 148 12.92 18.71 6.67
CA GLN A 148 13.17 18.71 5.22
C GLN A 148 13.12 17.32 4.55
N ASN A 149 13.35 16.26 5.32
CA ASN A 149 13.39 14.87 4.81
C ASN A 149 12.14 14.05 5.17
N ASP A 150 11.11 14.65 5.79
CA ASP A 150 9.84 14.00 6.15
C ASP A 150 8.63 14.84 5.70
N PRO A 151 8.14 14.66 4.46
CA PRO A 151 7.08 15.49 3.88
C PRO A 151 5.74 15.38 4.63
N MET A 152 5.43 14.21 5.18
CA MET A 152 4.16 14.00 5.90
C MET A 152 4.16 14.79 7.21
N GLN A 153 5.27 14.73 7.95
CA GLN A 153 5.42 15.51 9.18
C GLN A 153 5.58 17.00 8.89
N ALA A 154 6.28 17.37 7.81
CA ALA A 154 6.37 18.75 7.37
C ALA A 154 5.00 19.35 7.07
N THR A 155 4.14 18.63 6.34
CA THR A 155 2.76 19.07 6.06
C THR A 155 1.90 19.10 7.33
N CYS A 156 2.02 18.12 8.21
CA CYS A 156 1.30 18.10 9.49
C CYS A 156 1.69 19.31 10.36
N CYS A 157 2.99 19.58 10.48
CA CYS A 157 3.54 20.72 11.19
C CYS A 157 3.07 22.04 10.54
N GLU A 158 3.20 22.20 9.23
CA GLU A 158 2.76 23.39 8.49
C GLU A 158 1.25 23.66 8.64
N THR A 159 0.44 22.60 8.71
CA THR A 159 -1.02 22.72 8.80
C THR A 159 -1.51 23.06 10.21
N LEU A 160 -0.82 22.56 11.23
CA LEU A 160 -1.26 22.65 12.63
C LEU A 160 -0.54 23.74 13.42
N MET A 161 0.57 24.28 12.92
CA MET A 161 1.24 25.40 13.55
C MET A 161 0.40 26.67 13.44
N THR A 162 0.45 27.49 14.49
CA THR A 162 -0.23 28.78 14.52
C THR A 162 0.71 29.89 14.95
N SER A 163 0.36 31.14 14.65
CA SER A 163 1.16 32.30 15.07
C SER A 163 1.31 32.37 16.59
N GLN A 164 2.49 32.76 17.06
CA GLN A 164 2.83 32.87 18.49
C GLN A 164 2.67 34.33 18.96
N PRO A 165 2.00 34.61 20.10
CA PRO A 165 1.97 35.96 20.67
C PRO A 165 3.37 36.44 21.10
N LEU A 166 3.85 37.56 20.56
CA LEU A 166 5.18 38.11 20.77
C LEU A 166 5.53 38.26 22.26
N TYR A 167 4.59 38.77 23.07
CA TYR A 167 4.81 38.98 24.50
C TYR A 167 4.98 37.70 25.31
N THR A 168 4.63 36.52 24.76
CA THR A 168 4.95 35.24 25.40
C THR A 168 6.43 34.89 25.32
N LEU A 169 7.16 35.50 24.38
CA LEU A 169 8.59 35.25 24.15
C LEU A 169 9.47 36.38 24.71
N THR A 170 8.93 37.60 24.84
CA THR A 170 9.67 38.79 25.27
C THR A 170 9.42 39.19 26.73
N THR A 171 8.41 38.64 27.39
CA THR A 171 8.20 38.86 28.83
C THR A 171 9.17 38.00 29.64
N PRO A 172 9.94 38.55 30.59
CA PRO A 172 10.86 37.78 31.40
C PRO A 172 10.14 36.86 32.39
N VAL A 173 10.77 35.73 32.73
CA VAL A 173 10.31 34.87 33.81
C VAL A 173 10.78 35.41 35.16
N HIS A 174 9.93 35.32 36.19
CA HIS A 174 10.27 35.74 37.55
C HIS A 174 10.20 34.55 38.51
N TYR A 175 11.29 34.34 39.26
CA TYR A 175 11.42 33.28 40.26
C TYR A 175 11.38 33.85 41.67
N LYS A 176 10.59 33.24 42.55
CA LYS A 176 10.54 33.48 43.99
C LYS A 176 11.16 32.34 44.80
N ASN A 177 11.07 31.11 44.29
CA ASN A 177 11.47 29.88 44.96
C ASN A 177 12.66 29.18 44.27
N GLY A 178 13.32 29.85 43.32
CA GLY A 178 14.49 29.32 42.61
C GLY A 178 14.17 28.63 41.28
N GLY A 179 12.93 28.74 40.79
CA GLY A 179 12.54 28.27 39.46
C GLY A 179 12.78 26.77 39.27
N PRO A 180 13.47 26.35 38.19
CA PRO A 180 13.78 24.94 37.95
C PRO A 180 14.55 24.30 39.12
N PHE A 181 15.36 25.08 39.87
CA PHE A 181 16.18 24.58 40.97
C PHE A 181 15.39 24.25 42.24
N ALA A 182 14.11 24.65 42.32
CA ALA A 182 13.19 24.26 43.37
C ALA A 182 12.86 22.75 43.31
N VAL A 183 12.97 22.13 42.12
CA VAL A 183 12.72 20.69 41.92
C VAL A 183 14.03 19.92 41.94
N HIS A 184 14.10 18.87 42.78
CA HIS A 184 15.35 18.13 42.98
C HIS A 184 15.81 17.37 41.72
N ARG A 185 14.90 16.60 41.08
CA ARG A 185 15.22 15.74 39.92
C ARG A 185 15.00 16.49 38.61
N ARG A 186 16.08 16.78 37.89
CA ARG A 186 16.07 17.58 36.66
C ARG A 186 16.82 16.86 35.56
N TYR A 187 16.15 16.72 34.43
CA TYR A 187 16.63 16.05 33.23
C TYR A 187 16.65 17.04 32.07
N TYR A 188 17.71 16.96 31.25
CA TYR A 188 17.81 17.72 30.02
C TYR A 188 18.20 16.78 28.88
N VAL A 189 17.43 16.79 27.81
CA VAL A 189 17.64 15.97 26.60
C VAL A 189 17.97 16.90 25.44
N ILE A 190 19.14 16.71 24.83
CA ILE A 190 19.66 17.53 23.73
C ILE A 190 19.49 16.78 22.40
N CYS A 191 18.89 17.41 21.39
CA CYS A 191 18.81 16.86 20.03
C CYS A 191 20.05 17.29 19.21
N LYS A 192 20.68 16.37 18.49
CA LYS A 192 22.02 16.55 17.87
C LYS A 192 22.02 16.88 16.38
N ASP A 193 20.89 17.02 15.71
CA ASP A 193 20.92 17.36 14.28
C ASP A 193 21.49 18.77 14.03
N ILE A 194 22.72 18.80 13.53
CA ILE A 194 23.45 20.03 13.25
C ILE A 194 22.88 20.82 12.07
N ASN A 195 22.01 20.20 11.27
CA ASN A 195 21.32 20.83 10.14
C ASN A 195 19.93 21.38 10.50
N CYS A 196 19.54 21.33 11.78
CA CYS A 196 18.29 21.89 12.27
C CYS A 196 18.52 23.30 12.84
N GLU A 197 17.91 24.30 12.21
CA GLU A 197 18.05 25.71 12.61
C GLU A 197 17.41 25.98 13.98
N ALA A 198 16.32 25.29 14.33
CA ALA A 198 15.68 25.36 15.64
C ALA A 198 16.59 24.84 16.78
N SER A 199 17.42 23.82 16.54
CA SER A 199 18.39 23.33 17.54
C SER A 199 19.49 24.36 17.85
N ARG A 200 19.77 25.30 16.92
CA ARG A 200 20.65 26.44 17.20
C ARG A 200 20.04 27.41 18.21
N LEU A 201 18.71 27.50 18.31
CA LEU A 201 18.04 28.45 19.21
C LEU A 201 18.21 28.12 20.68
N VAL A 202 18.26 26.82 21.00
CA VAL A 202 18.40 26.35 22.37
C VAL A 202 19.86 26.18 22.78
N SER A 203 20.83 26.45 21.90
CA SER A 203 22.26 26.22 22.13
C SER A 203 22.77 26.89 23.42
N LYS A 204 22.41 28.16 23.67
CA LYS A 204 22.75 28.87 24.91
C LYS A 204 22.24 28.13 26.15
N SER A 205 21.03 27.57 26.08
CA SER A 205 20.44 26.77 27.17
C SER A 205 21.15 25.42 27.32
N THR A 206 21.52 24.76 26.21
CA THR A 206 22.28 23.51 26.24
C THR A 206 23.70 23.69 26.80
N ASP A 207 24.34 24.83 26.54
CA ASP A 207 25.67 25.13 27.09
C ASP A 207 25.58 25.55 28.56
N ARG A 208 24.51 26.27 28.92
CA ARG A 208 24.21 26.64 30.31
C ARG A 208 23.99 25.40 31.17
N VAL A 209 23.14 24.46 30.76
CA VAL A 209 22.83 23.27 31.58
C VAL A 209 24.06 22.39 31.82
N LYS A 210 25.02 22.34 30.89
CA LYS A 210 26.31 21.63 31.07
C LYS A 210 27.13 22.17 32.23
N ASN A 211 26.95 23.45 32.59
CA ASN A 211 27.67 24.11 33.68
C ASN A 211 26.90 24.09 35.01
N TYR A 212 25.65 23.63 35.03
CA TYR A 212 24.84 23.55 36.25
C TYR A 212 24.98 22.19 36.93
N ALA A 213 25.35 22.23 38.22
CA ALA A 213 25.40 21.02 39.05
C ALA A 213 23.99 20.46 39.31
N GLY A 214 23.86 19.13 39.35
CA GLY A 214 22.61 18.44 39.71
C GLY A 214 21.63 18.17 38.56
N TRP A 215 22.04 18.38 37.31
CA TRP A 215 21.28 18.03 36.11
C TRP A 215 21.72 16.70 35.51
N THR A 216 20.76 15.86 35.11
CA THR A 216 21.03 14.67 34.31
C THR A 216 20.86 14.99 32.84
N ILE A 217 21.96 15.03 32.10
CA ILE A 217 21.97 15.43 30.68
C ILE A 217 22.05 14.18 29.81
N SER A 218 21.31 14.16 28.70
CA SER A 218 21.44 13.14 27.67
C SER A 218 21.25 13.71 26.28
N THR A 219 21.63 12.95 25.27
CA THR A 219 21.64 13.40 23.88
C THR A 219 20.94 12.40 22.96
N LEU A 220 20.22 12.89 21.97
CA LEU A 220 19.53 12.11 20.94
C LEU A 220 19.98 12.54 19.54
N ASP A 221 20.28 11.57 18.68
CA ASP A 221 20.65 11.81 17.28
C ASP A 221 19.40 12.03 16.41
N THR A 222 18.70 13.15 16.66
CA THR A 222 17.47 13.58 15.97
C THR A 222 17.45 15.11 15.84
N SER A 223 16.57 15.63 14.98
CA SER A 223 16.27 17.07 14.91
C SER A 223 15.42 17.54 16.11
N HIS A 224 15.26 18.86 16.23
CA HIS A 224 14.39 19.50 17.23
C HIS A 224 12.99 18.85 17.24
N GLU A 225 12.47 18.47 16.07
CA GLU A 225 11.22 17.69 15.96
C GLU A 225 11.48 16.20 16.17
N TYR A 226 11.40 15.78 17.42
CA TYR A 226 11.61 14.39 17.86
C TYR A 226 10.58 13.38 17.29
N ARG A 227 9.50 13.83 16.63
CA ARG A 227 8.53 12.95 15.92
C ARG A 227 9.18 12.15 14.78
N VAL A 228 10.37 12.54 14.32
CA VAL A 228 11.07 11.95 13.16
C VAL A 228 11.69 10.56 13.39
N VAL A 229 11.85 10.05 14.62
CA VAL A 229 12.59 8.78 14.86
C VAL A 229 11.73 7.57 15.23
N MET A 230 10.48 7.73 15.68
CA MET A 230 9.64 6.56 15.99
C MET A 230 9.13 5.82 14.73
N THR A 231 9.22 6.43 13.55
CA THR A 231 8.67 5.89 12.29
C THR A 231 9.70 5.32 11.31
N ARG A 232 11.02 5.52 11.48
CA ARG A 232 11.99 5.25 10.39
C ARG A 232 13.00 4.11 10.50
N ARG A 233 13.18 3.38 11.60
CA ARG A 233 14.00 2.13 11.57
C ARG A 233 13.58 1.08 12.59
N ILE A 234 12.80 0.08 12.14
CA ILE A 234 12.73 -1.26 12.76
C ILE A 234 13.63 -2.28 12.02
N GLY A 235 14.27 -1.89 10.91
CA GLY A 235 15.36 -2.64 10.29
C GLY A 235 16.67 -1.85 10.33
N GLY A 236 17.63 -2.26 11.17
CA GLY A 236 19.05 -1.87 10.97
C GLY A 236 19.67 -0.78 11.86
N ILE A 237 19.26 -0.59 13.11
CA ILE A 237 20.09 0.12 14.12
C ILE A 237 20.33 -0.79 15.32
N SER A 238 21.55 -0.78 15.87
CA SER A 238 21.96 -1.67 16.95
C SER A 238 21.06 -1.52 18.19
N PRO A 239 20.93 -2.57 19.02
CA PRO A 239 20.16 -2.58 20.28
C PRO A 239 20.55 -1.48 21.30
N PHE A 240 21.61 -0.71 21.03
CA PHE A 240 22.11 0.36 21.87
C PHE A 240 21.31 1.67 21.72
N THR A 241 20.73 1.96 20.56
CA THR A 241 20.05 3.25 20.32
C THR A 241 18.60 3.24 20.81
N ILE A 242 17.91 2.09 20.76
CA ILE A 242 16.60 1.89 21.42
C ILE A 242 16.76 2.00 22.95
N ARG A 243 17.92 1.61 23.48
CA ARG A 243 18.28 1.76 24.90
C ARG A 243 18.41 3.22 25.33
N VAL A 244 18.61 4.24 24.50
CA VAL A 244 18.85 5.61 25.02
C VAL A 244 17.55 6.37 25.34
N LEU A 245 16.50 6.23 24.52
CA LEU A 245 15.16 6.73 24.90
C LEU A 245 14.52 5.86 26.00
N TRP A 246 14.77 4.54 25.98
CA TRP A 246 14.37 3.62 27.05
C TRP A 246 15.14 3.86 28.37
N CYS A 247 16.46 4.10 28.35
CA CYS A 247 17.27 4.34 29.55
C CYS A 247 17.01 5.70 30.16
N LEU A 248 16.62 6.72 29.39
CA LEU A 248 16.29 8.04 29.96
C LEU A 248 14.99 8.04 30.75
N ILE A 249 14.01 7.25 30.31
CA ILE A 249 12.75 7.05 31.03
C ILE A 249 12.93 6.02 32.17
N VAL A 250 13.96 5.15 32.12
CA VAL A 250 14.28 4.16 33.15
C VAL A 250 15.29 4.65 34.21
N LEU A 251 16.10 5.68 33.95
CA LEU A 251 17.07 6.21 34.92
C LEU A 251 16.42 7.02 36.06
N THR A 252 15.14 7.36 35.98
CA THR A 252 14.32 7.82 37.13
C THR A 252 13.96 6.68 38.10
N LEU A 253 14.14 5.41 37.70
CA LEU A 253 13.73 4.22 38.47
C LEU A 253 14.85 3.50 39.24
N ILE A 254 16.12 3.86 39.08
CA ILE A 254 17.24 3.23 39.83
C ILE A 254 17.96 4.23 40.74
N SER A 255 17.22 4.82 41.69
CA SER A 255 17.83 5.55 42.81
C SER A 255 17.18 5.21 44.16
N SER A 256 16.65 4.00 44.32
CA SER A 256 15.96 3.59 45.56
C SER A 256 16.30 2.17 46.00
N ILE A 257 17.39 1.56 45.54
CA ILE A 257 17.91 0.31 46.10
C ILE A 257 19.43 0.38 46.20
N SER A 258 19.88 1.07 47.24
CA SER A 258 21.11 0.79 47.97
C SER A 258 20.69 0.85 49.44
N THR A 259 20.36 -0.26 50.08
CA THR A 259 21.33 -1.07 50.82
C THR A 259 20.64 -2.36 51.30
N PHE A 260 21.09 -3.53 50.82
CA PHE A 260 21.17 -4.73 51.65
C PHE A 260 22.35 -5.59 51.16
N TYR A 261 23.48 -5.34 51.83
CA TYR A 261 24.57 -6.23 52.24
C TYR A 261 25.17 -7.30 51.29
N PHE A 262 26.45 -7.04 51.01
CA PHE A 262 27.56 -7.99 50.87
C PHE A 262 27.48 -9.27 51.72
N ILE A 263 27.83 -10.42 51.12
CA ILE A 263 28.87 -11.43 51.48
C ILE A 263 28.77 -12.51 50.37
N GLY A 264 29.80 -12.96 49.66
CA GLY A 264 31.22 -12.75 49.81
C GLY A 264 31.96 -12.98 48.48
N ARG A 265 33.08 -12.26 48.35
CA ARG A 265 34.17 -12.47 47.40
C ARG A 265 34.83 -13.83 47.63
N ALA A 266 35.23 -14.46 46.54
CA ALA A 266 36.59 -14.95 46.24
C ALA A 266 36.50 -15.79 44.95
N GLN A 267 37.42 -15.76 43.99
CA GLN A 267 38.69 -15.07 43.84
C GLN A 267 39.05 -15.19 42.34
N ASP A 268 39.57 -14.10 41.81
CA ASP A 268 40.69 -13.95 40.87
C ASP A 268 41.13 -15.09 39.92
N GLN A 269 41.11 -14.71 38.62
CA GLN A 269 42.21 -14.76 37.65
C GLN A 269 43.14 -16.00 37.60
N LEU A 270 43.26 -16.61 36.40
CA LEU A 270 44.45 -16.49 35.54
C LEU A 270 44.38 -17.42 34.31
N VAL A 271 44.49 -16.78 33.14
CA VAL A 271 45.16 -17.13 31.88
C VAL A 271 45.87 -18.50 31.76
N THR A 272 45.56 -19.26 30.70
CA THR A 272 46.46 -19.73 29.59
C THR A 272 45.66 -20.73 28.72
N LYS A 273 45.45 -20.48 27.41
CA LYS A 273 46.30 -20.59 26.21
C LYS A 273 46.51 -22.04 25.67
N ASP A 274 46.07 -22.18 24.42
CA ASP A 274 46.56 -23.03 23.32
C ASP A 274 46.11 -24.50 23.18
N SER A 275 45.31 -24.67 22.11
CA SER A 275 45.26 -25.71 21.07
C SER A 275 45.33 -27.19 21.42
N LEU A 276 44.36 -27.96 20.92
CA LEU A 276 44.59 -28.97 19.88
C LEU A 276 43.27 -29.49 19.27
N THR A 277 43.40 -29.87 18.00
CA THR A 277 42.40 -30.24 17.00
C THR A 277 42.16 -31.75 16.90
N ILE A 278 40.91 -32.10 16.52
CA ILE A 278 40.50 -33.10 15.51
C ILE A 278 40.50 -34.62 15.87
N ASP A 279 39.46 -35.27 15.31
CA ASP A 279 39.18 -36.71 15.06
C ASP A 279 38.58 -37.56 16.20
N SER A 280 37.40 -38.17 16.09
CA SER A 280 36.69 -38.96 15.05
C SER A 280 36.86 -40.49 15.23
N TYR A 281 35.70 -41.16 15.30
CA TYR A 281 35.37 -42.59 15.11
C TYR A 281 35.88 -43.71 16.07
N GLU A 282 34.86 -44.36 16.66
CA GLU A 282 34.57 -45.82 16.74
C GLU A 282 35.27 -46.81 17.71
N THR A 283 34.38 -47.48 18.48
CA THR A 283 34.40 -48.89 18.98
C THR A 283 35.45 -49.27 20.03
N ASN A 284 35.21 -50.09 21.08
CA ASN A 284 34.27 -51.18 21.31
C ASN A 284 34.39 -51.70 22.79
N ILE A 285 33.35 -52.42 23.29
CA ILE A 285 33.39 -53.59 24.22
C ILE A 285 33.69 -53.31 25.73
N ASP A 286 33.00 -53.83 26.77
CA ASP A 286 31.93 -54.83 26.94
C ASP A 286 31.30 -54.78 28.38
N LEU A 287 30.05 -55.30 28.47
CA LEU A 287 29.38 -56.13 29.53
C LEU A 287 29.36 -55.64 31.02
N GLU A 288 28.25 -55.67 31.79
CA GLU A 288 27.24 -56.72 32.07
C GLU A 288 25.88 -56.08 32.49
N GLN A 289 24.72 -56.50 31.93
CA GLN A 289 23.67 -57.38 32.51
C GLN A 289 23.14 -56.96 33.90
N HIS A 290 21.86 -56.63 34.13
CA HIS A 290 20.59 -57.35 33.90
C HIS A 290 19.43 -56.31 33.78
N LYS A 291 18.57 -56.23 32.75
CA LYS A 291 17.43 -57.10 32.33
C LYS A 291 16.49 -57.50 33.49
N GLU A 292 15.16 -57.36 33.41
CA GLU A 292 14.30 -57.36 32.24
C GLU A 292 12.91 -56.78 32.53
N THR A 293 12.36 -56.13 31.51
CA THR A 293 10.96 -55.73 31.36
C THR A 293 10.11 -56.86 30.78
N SER A 294 8.82 -56.82 31.13
CA SER A 294 7.65 -56.94 30.24
C SER A 294 7.13 -58.30 29.73
N VAL A 295 5.79 -58.27 29.56
CA VAL A 295 4.91 -58.98 28.60
C VAL A 295 4.24 -60.26 29.09
N ILE A 296 2.90 -60.26 29.05
CA ILE A 296 2.00 -61.17 28.30
C ILE A 296 0.57 -60.63 28.56
N ASP A 297 -0.12 -60.03 27.60
CA ASP A 297 -0.88 -60.57 26.45
C ASP A 297 -2.36 -60.91 26.76
N ASN A 298 -3.21 -60.52 25.82
CA ASN A 298 -4.54 -61.08 25.47
C ASN A 298 -5.84 -60.65 26.18
N ASN A 299 -6.69 -60.01 25.34
CA ASN A 299 -8.06 -60.37 24.97
C ASN A 299 -9.26 -60.18 25.92
N ASN A 300 -10.25 -59.49 25.31
CA ASN A 300 -11.68 -59.79 25.28
C ASN A 300 -12.59 -59.49 26.47
N ASN A 301 -13.56 -58.63 26.12
CA ASN A 301 -15.01 -58.76 26.33
C ASN A 301 -15.63 -58.67 27.74
N ASN A 302 -16.52 -57.68 27.81
CA ASN A 302 -17.91 -57.74 28.27
C ASN A 302 -18.23 -57.84 29.77
N ASN A 303 -18.94 -56.78 30.17
CA ASN A 303 -20.25 -56.78 30.83
C ASN A 303 -20.37 -57.11 32.32
N ASN A 304 -20.79 -56.05 33.01
CA ASN A 304 -22.01 -55.94 33.81
C ASN A 304 -22.10 -56.60 35.19
N ASN A 305 -22.43 -55.69 36.12
CA ASN A 305 -23.55 -55.76 37.07
C ASN A 305 -23.35 -56.50 38.40
N ASN A 306 -23.26 -55.63 39.42
CA ASN A 306 -24.25 -55.45 40.48
C ASN A 306 -24.32 -56.44 41.65
N ASN A 307 -24.17 -55.78 42.82
CA ASN A 307 -24.97 -55.91 44.04
C ASN A 307 -24.80 -57.20 44.84
N LYS A 308 -24.86 -57.22 46.17
CA LYS A 308 -24.96 -56.27 47.29
C LYS A 308 -24.88 -57.16 48.56
N ASP A 309 -24.94 -56.52 49.73
CA ASP A 309 -25.22 -57.05 51.08
C ASP A 309 -23.96 -57.20 51.94
N GLU A 310 -23.73 -56.28 52.90
CA GLU A 310 -24.31 -56.22 54.27
C GLU A 310 -23.88 -57.44 55.10
N LYS A 311 -23.35 -57.37 56.33
CA LYS A 311 -23.35 -56.39 57.43
C LYS A 311 -22.30 -56.88 58.46
N VAL A 312 -21.84 -56.00 59.36
CA VAL A 312 -22.00 -56.13 60.84
C VAL A 312 -21.14 -55.07 61.53
N GLN A 313 -21.77 -54.42 62.51
CA GLN A 313 -21.37 -53.25 63.30
C GLN A 313 -20.47 -53.61 64.49
N ASN A 314 -19.69 -52.64 64.97
CA ASN A 314 -19.67 -52.24 66.38
C ASN A 314 -18.98 -50.87 66.57
N GLU A 315 -19.36 -50.20 67.66
CA GLU A 315 -19.57 -48.76 67.78
C GLU A 315 -18.34 -47.88 68.17
N SER A 316 -18.49 -46.62 67.75
CA SER A 316 -17.85 -45.32 68.05
C SER A 316 -17.08 -45.10 69.37
N PRO A 317 -16.15 -44.12 69.37
CA PRO A 317 -16.53 -42.82 69.93
C PRO A 317 -16.19 -41.60 69.03
N SER A 318 -17.20 -40.74 68.90
CA SER A 318 -17.15 -39.26 68.85
C SER A 318 -15.96 -38.56 68.17
N SER A 319 -16.24 -38.11 66.95
CA SER A 319 -16.02 -36.76 66.41
C SER A 319 -15.22 -35.75 67.26
N SER A 320 -14.01 -35.42 66.80
CA SER A 320 -13.44 -34.08 66.85
C SER A 320 -12.81 -33.81 65.49
N SER A 321 -13.18 -32.67 64.92
CA SER A 321 -13.12 -32.37 63.50
C SER A 321 -11.78 -31.78 63.09
N TYR A 322 -11.42 -32.01 61.82
CA TYR A 322 -10.35 -31.34 61.08
C TYR A 322 -10.46 -29.79 61.01
N LEU A 323 -11.42 -29.17 61.73
CA LEU A 323 -11.64 -27.72 61.80
C LEU A 323 -10.73 -27.02 62.82
N ASP A 324 -10.14 -27.71 63.81
CA ASP A 324 -9.40 -27.03 64.89
C ASP A 324 -7.96 -26.58 64.52
N ILE A 325 -7.45 -26.95 63.34
CA ILE A 325 -6.07 -26.64 62.93
C ILE A 325 -6.00 -25.46 61.93
N ILE A 326 -7.12 -25.01 61.38
CA ILE A 326 -7.15 -23.93 60.37
C ILE A 326 -7.42 -22.55 60.99
N GLU A 327 -7.97 -22.45 62.21
CA GLU A 327 -8.35 -21.16 62.81
C GLU A 327 -7.18 -20.35 63.41
N SER A 328 -5.94 -20.85 63.47
CA SER A 328 -4.85 -20.15 64.18
C SER A 328 -3.89 -19.31 63.30
N ARG A 329 -4.25 -18.95 62.06
CA ARG A 329 -3.40 -18.14 61.15
C ARG A 329 -4.08 -16.94 60.49
N ILE A 330 -5.22 -16.50 61.02
CA ILE A 330 -5.92 -15.30 60.56
C ILE A 330 -5.89 -14.29 61.71
N PRO A 331 -5.32 -13.08 61.56
CA PRO A 331 -5.49 -12.06 62.59
C PRO A 331 -6.99 -11.73 62.71
N PRO A 332 -7.50 -11.40 63.90
CA PRO A 332 -8.93 -11.12 64.05
C PRO A 332 -9.29 -9.93 63.16
N LEU A 333 -10.21 -10.14 62.22
CA LEU A 333 -10.88 -9.06 61.51
C LEU A 333 -11.67 -8.26 62.56
N GLU A 334 -11.52 -6.94 62.54
CA GLU A 334 -12.39 -6.04 63.29
C GLU A 334 -13.85 -6.35 62.94
N LYS A 335 -14.72 -6.32 63.95
CA LYS A 335 -16.09 -6.86 63.92
C LYS A 335 -17.05 -6.19 62.92
N ASP A 336 -16.61 -5.17 62.18
CA ASP A 336 -17.47 -4.30 61.39
C ASP A 336 -17.43 -4.53 59.86
N ASP A 337 -16.67 -5.52 59.34
CA ASP A 337 -16.43 -5.66 57.88
C ASP A 337 -16.68 -7.06 57.25
N VAL A 338 -17.46 -7.95 57.92
CA VAL A 338 -17.81 -9.27 57.36
C VAL A 338 -18.93 -9.13 56.32
N ARG A 339 -18.63 -9.46 55.06
CA ARG A 339 -19.61 -9.40 53.95
C ARG A 339 -20.50 -10.65 53.95
N PHE A 340 -21.75 -10.51 53.49
CA PHE A 340 -22.70 -11.63 53.42
C PHE A 340 -22.16 -12.79 52.56
N GLU A 341 -21.45 -12.50 51.47
CA GLU A 341 -20.90 -13.52 50.58
C GLU A 341 -19.90 -14.47 51.27
N ASP A 342 -19.23 -13.98 52.31
CA ASP A 342 -18.27 -14.75 53.11
C ASP A 342 -18.96 -15.66 54.12
N THR A 343 -20.23 -15.43 54.45
CA THR A 343 -21.03 -16.26 55.37
C THR A 343 -21.82 -17.37 54.66
N ILE A 344 -21.87 -17.35 53.31
CA ILE A 344 -22.61 -18.34 52.53
C ILE A 344 -21.92 -19.71 52.58
N ASP A 345 -22.62 -20.73 53.09
CA ASP A 345 -22.28 -22.13 52.84
C ASP A 345 -22.69 -22.54 51.42
N VAL A 346 -21.71 -22.52 50.52
CA VAL A 346 -21.86 -22.85 49.10
C VAL A 346 -22.06 -24.35 48.83
N TYR A 347 -21.68 -25.22 49.77
CA TYR A 347 -21.75 -26.67 49.62
C TYR A 347 -23.06 -27.26 50.15
N SER A 348 -23.87 -26.47 50.88
CA SER A 348 -25.18 -26.92 51.34
C SER A 348 -26.08 -27.28 50.16
N LYS A 349 -26.57 -28.54 50.16
CA LYS A 349 -27.59 -29.01 49.22
C LYS A 349 -28.97 -28.42 49.52
N ILE A 350 -29.23 -28.05 50.76
CA ILE A 350 -30.49 -27.43 51.17
C ILE A 350 -30.45 -25.94 50.81
N GLU A 351 -31.49 -25.46 50.14
CA GLU A 351 -31.59 -24.03 49.81
C GLU A 351 -31.70 -23.20 51.10
N PRO A 352 -30.98 -22.06 51.21
CA PRO A 352 -31.06 -21.21 52.40
C PRO A 352 -32.50 -20.80 52.69
N MET A 353 -32.94 -20.96 53.95
CA MET A 353 -34.29 -20.56 54.37
C MET A 353 -34.50 -19.05 54.30
N GLU A 354 -33.46 -18.28 54.59
CA GLU A 354 -33.43 -16.83 54.46
C GLU A 354 -32.43 -16.42 53.39
N LYS A 355 -32.85 -15.51 52.52
CA LYS A 355 -32.01 -14.90 51.48
C LYS A 355 -31.78 -13.43 51.82
N HIS A 356 -30.59 -12.95 51.51
CA HIS A 356 -30.23 -11.56 51.74
C HIS A 356 -30.68 -10.68 50.56
N THR A 357 -31.12 -9.46 50.82
CA THR A 357 -31.35 -8.48 49.75
C THR A 357 -30.04 -7.78 49.43
N LEU A 358 -29.49 -8.04 48.24
CA LEU A 358 -28.23 -7.45 47.79
C LEU A 358 -28.31 -5.91 47.82
N GLN A 359 -27.42 -5.27 48.58
CA GLN A 359 -27.35 -3.81 48.69
C GLN A 359 -26.28 -3.25 47.75
N CYS A 360 -26.68 -2.37 46.85
CA CYS A 360 -25.78 -1.76 45.86
C CYS A 360 -25.65 -0.26 46.12
N LYS A 361 -24.46 0.19 46.54
CA LYS A 361 -24.16 1.62 46.74
C LYS A 361 -24.10 2.38 45.41
N TYR A 362 -23.50 1.77 44.39
CA TYR A 362 -23.40 2.28 43.04
C TYR A 362 -23.57 1.14 42.05
N ILE A 363 -24.11 1.44 40.87
CA ILE A 363 -24.19 0.49 39.76
C ILE A 363 -23.43 1.10 38.56
N ASP A 364 -22.45 0.36 38.05
CA ASP A 364 -21.71 0.71 36.83
C ASP A 364 -22.18 -0.12 35.64
N ILE A 365 -21.72 0.23 34.43
CA ILE A 365 -21.89 -0.60 33.22
C ILE A 365 -20.52 -1.09 32.76
N VAL A 366 -20.45 -2.36 32.33
CA VAL A 366 -19.25 -2.99 31.76
C VAL A 366 -19.61 -3.57 30.39
N TYR A 367 -18.93 -3.09 29.35
CA TYR A 367 -19.01 -3.60 27.98
C TYR A 367 -17.87 -4.58 27.68
N THR A 368 -18.10 -5.54 26.80
CA THR A 368 -17.03 -6.22 26.05
C THR A 368 -17.12 -5.82 24.58
N TRP A 369 -16.00 -5.41 23.98
CA TRP A 369 -15.93 -4.98 22.58
C TRP A 369 -14.58 -5.32 21.94
N VAL A 370 -14.59 -5.50 20.62
CA VAL A 370 -13.36 -5.65 19.83
C VAL A 370 -13.57 -5.09 18.42
N ASN A 371 -12.53 -4.54 17.81
CA ASN A 371 -12.54 -4.20 16.39
C ASN A 371 -11.79 -5.28 15.59
N GLY A 372 -12.52 -6.23 15.01
CA GLY A 372 -11.94 -7.27 14.18
C GLY A 372 -11.44 -6.82 12.82
N SER A 373 -11.78 -5.60 12.39
CA SER A 373 -11.23 -4.98 11.17
C SER A 373 -9.87 -4.33 11.41
N ASP A 374 -9.42 -4.22 12.66
CA ASP A 374 -8.07 -3.74 12.98
C ASP A 374 -7.03 -4.76 12.49
N PRO A 375 -6.09 -4.36 11.60
CA PRO A 375 -5.04 -5.24 11.09
C PRO A 375 -4.19 -5.90 12.17
N ALA A 376 -3.90 -5.20 13.27
CA ALA A 376 -3.10 -5.73 14.37
C ALA A 376 -3.84 -6.85 15.10
N HIS A 377 -5.12 -6.64 15.40
CA HIS A 377 -5.97 -7.67 16.02
C HIS A 377 -6.20 -8.86 15.08
N PHE A 378 -6.48 -8.59 13.80
CA PHE A 378 -6.63 -9.61 12.77
C PHE A 378 -5.37 -10.48 12.64
N ALA A 379 -4.18 -9.87 12.60
CA ALA A 379 -2.91 -10.59 12.53
C ALA A 379 -2.63 -11.43 13.78
N LYS A 380 -2.83 -10.87 14.98
CA LYS A 380 -2.72 -11.60 16.26
C LYS A 380 -3.65 -12.81 16.28
N ARG A 381 -4.89 -12.63 15.81
CA ARG A 381 -5.91 -13.68 15.76
C ARG A 381 -5.54 -14.79 14.79
N LYS A 382 -5.21 -14.43 13.55
CA LYS A 382 -4.86 -15.40 12.50
C LYS A 382 -3.71 -16.30 12.95
N LYS A 383 -2.67 -15.72 13.54
CA LYS A 383 -1.54 -16.47 14.13
C LYS A 383 -1.99 -17.46 15.20
N ARG A 384 -2.93 -17.06 16.06
CA ARG A 384 -3.48 -17.93 17.11
C ARG A 384 -4.41 -19.01 16.53
N GLU A 385 -5.21 -18.71 15.51
CA GLU A 385 -6.06 -19.68 14.80
C GLU A 385 -5.21 -20.78 14.15
N GLU A 386 -4.10 -20.40 13.50
CA GLU A 386 -3.12 -21.33 12.91
C GLU A 386 -2.45 -22.21 13.98
N GLN A 387 -2.00 -21.61 15.09
CA GLN A 387 -1.36 -22.34 16.19
C GLN A 387 -2.27 -23.43 16.80
N TYR A 388 -3.58 -23.20 16.86
CA TYR A 388 -4.54 -24.11 17.50
C TYR A 388 -5.34 -24.96 16.50
N GLY A 389 -5.04 -24.88 15.20
CA GLY A 389 -5.72 -25.66 14.16
C GLY A 389 -7.23 -25.41 14.08
N VAL A 390 -7.68 -24.19 14.38
CA VAL A 390 -9.11 -23.85 14.42
C VAL A 390 -9.60 -23.48 13.03
N ARG A 391 -10.79 -23.98 12.64
CA ARG A 391 -11.42 -23.63 11.36
C ARG A 391 -11.68 -22.12 11.30
N LYS A 392 -11.30 -21.48 10.18
CA LYS A 392 -11.49 -20.04 9.93
C LYS A 392 -12.91 -19.63 10.29
N SER A 393 -13.01 -18.73 11.26
CA SER A 393 -14.27 -18.14 11.70
C SER A 393 -14.79 -17.13 10.67
N SER A 394 -16.11 -16.90 10.62
CA SER A 394 -16.66 -15.86 9.72
C SER A 394 -16.22 -14.47 10.18
N GLU A 395 -15.84 -13.62 9.23
CA GLU A 395 -15.45 -12.21 9.50
C GLU A 395 -16.60 -11.43 10.17
N ALA A 396 -17.86 -11.82 9.91
CA ALA A 396 -19.04 -11.30 10.59
C ALA A 396 -19.02 -11.43 12.12
N ARG A 397 -18.23 -12.35 12.70
CA ARG A 397 -18.16 -12.52 14.17
C ARG A 397 -17.38 -11.45 14.92
N VAL A 398 -16.55 -10.67 14.21
CA VAL A 398 -15.64 -9.71 14.86
C VAL A 398 -15.61 -8.35 14.18
N ARG A 399 -16.27 -8.18 13.03
CA ARG A 399 -16.28 -6.87 12.35
C ARG A 399 -17.08 -5.86 13.18
N ASP A 400 -16.62 -4.62 13.18
CA ASP A 400 -17.32 -3.52 13.84
C ASP A 400 -18.39 -2.94 12.89
N LEU A 401 -19.66 -3.02 13.29
CA LEU A 401 -20.81 -2.39 12.62
C LEU A 401 -21.27 -1.10 13.31
N MET A 402 -20.37 -0.46 14.09
CA MET A 402 -20.65 0.71 14.92
C MET A 402 -21.62 0.44 16.07
N GLY A 403 -21.84 -0.83 16.44
CA GLY A 403 -22.76 -1.24 17.51
C GLY A 403 -22.44 -0.58 18.85
N LEU A 404 -21.16 -0.63 19.27
CA LEU A 404 -20.70 0.02 20.50
C LEU A 404 -21.00 1.52 20.51
N LYS A 405 -20.80 2.23 19.39
CA LYS A 405 -21.01 3.67 19.30
C LYS A 405 -22.43 4.05 19.70
N TYR A 406 -23.41 3.44 19.02
CA TYR A 406 -24.82 3.75 19.25
C TYR A 406 -25.34 3.14 20.54
N SER A 407 -24.79 2.02 20.99
CA SER A 407 -25.06 1.49 22.33
C SER A 407 -24.67 2.49 23.41
N LEU A 408 -23.48 3.10 23.34
CA LEU A 408 -23.06 4.12 24.30
C LEU A 408 -23.91 5.40 24.26
N ARG A 409 -24.33 5.84 23.06
CA ARG A 409 -25.31 6.94 22.95
C ARG A 409 -26.63 6.57 23.63
N SER A 410 -27.08 5.33 23.48
CA SER A 410 -28.30 4.83 24.09
C SER A 410 -28.23 4.83 25.62
N ILE A 411 -27.08 4.48 26.20
CA ILE A 411 -26.84 4.55 27.65
C ILE A 411 -26.96 5.97 28.17
N LYS A 412 -26.29 6.93 27.51
CA LYS A 412 -26.33 8.34 27.90
C LYS A 412 -27.75 8.88 27.93
N LYS A 413 -28.59 8.43 27.00
CA LYS A 413 -29.97 8.88 26.85
C LYS A 413 -30.92 8.19 27.83
N HIS A 414 -30.84 6.87 27.95
CA HIS A 414 -31.90 6.05 28.57
C HIS A 414 -31.52 5.43 29.92
N VAL A 415 -30.26 5.59 30.36
CA VAL A 415 -29.77 5.03 31.63
C VAL A 415 -28.99 6.08 32.43
N PRO A 416 -29.57 7.24 32.76
CA PRO A 416 -28.83 8.35 33.38
C PRO A 416 -28.39 8.09 34.83
N TRP A 417 -28.90 7.04 35.47
CA TRP A 417 -28.68 6.73 36.89
C TRP A 417 -27.42 5.90 37.18
N VAL A 418 -26.75 5.37 36.15
CA VAL A 418 -25.49 4.63 36.36
C VAL A 418 -24.35 5.58 36.69
N ARG A 419 -23.41 5.12 37.51
CA ARG A 419 -22.29 5.94 37.98
C ARG A 419 -21.21 6.11 36.91
N LYS A 420 -20.71 5.01 36.34
CA LYS A 420 -19.67 5.01 35.30
C LYS A 420 -19.89 3.92 34.26
N VAL A 421 -19.33 4.12 33.08
CA VAL A 421 -19.31 3.14 31.98
C VAL A 421 -17.87 2.70 31.71
N PHE A 422 -17.67 1.38 31.67
CA PHE A 422 -16.39 0.75 31.37
C PHE A 422 -16.50 -0.07 30.08
N VAL A 423 -15.46 -0.04 29.25
CA VAL A 423 -15.36 -0.84 28.02
C VAL A 423 -14.14 -1.74 28.08
N ILE A 424 -14.37 -3.05 28.05
CA ILE A 424 -13.31 -4.06 27.98
C ILE A 424 -12.91 -4.26 26.52
N ALA A 425 -11.62 -4.10 26.21
CA ALA A 425 -11.09 -4.18 24.84
C ALA A 425 -9.70 -4.86 24.75
N ASP A 426 -9.32 -5.27 23.54
CA ASP A 426 -8.03 -5.90 23.22
C ASP A 426 -6.92 -4.88 22.88
N ASP A 427 -6.63 -3.95 23.81
CA ASP A 427 -5.64 -2.88 23.60
C ASP A 427 -6.00 -1.98 22.39
N GLN A 428 -7.30 -1.67 22.26
CA GLN A 428 -7.89 -0.92 21.16
C GLN A 428 -8.81 0.19 21.67
N TYR A 429 -8.85 1.29 20.92
CA TYR A 429 -9.89 2.30 21.01
C TYR A 429 -10.66 2.39 19.69
N PRO A 430 -11.98 2.62 19.70
CA PRO A 430 -12.73 2.93 18.49
C PRO A 430 -12.21 4.24 17.86
N TYR A 431 -12.10 4.29 16.53
CA TYR A 431 -11.55 5.45 15.82
C TYR A 431 -12.35 6.75 16.02
N TRP A 432 -13.62 6.65 16.42
CA TRP A 432 -14.51 7.77 16.69
C TRP A 432 -14.49 8.22 18.15
N PHE A 433 -13.77 7.51 19.03
CA PHE A 433 -13.75 7.77 20.47
C PHE A 433 -12.72 8.84 20.84
N ASN A 434 -13.15 9.86 21.58
CA ASN A 434 -12.29 10.88 22.16
C ASN A 434 -11.66 10.33 23.44
N GLN A 435 -10.38 9.91 23.36
CA GLN A 435 -9.64 9.33 24.48
C GLN A 435 -9.41 10.28 25.67
N SER A 436 -9.65 11.58 25.47
CA SER A 436 -9.59 12.58 26.56
C SER A 436 -10.88 12.60 27.39
N ASN A 437 -11.94 11.90 26.97
CA ASN A 437 -13.17 11.80 27.74
C ASN A 437 -12.99 10.92 28.98
N THR A 438 -13.58 11.34 30.09
CA THR A 438 -13.49 10.64 31.38
C THR A 438 -14.78 9.91 31.79
N ASP A 439 -15.88 10.12 31.03
CA ASP A 439 -17.19 9.48 31.28
C ASP A 439 -17.16 7.98 30.96
N ILE A 440 -16.36 7.60 29.96
CA ILE A 440 -16.16 6.21 29.52
C ILE A 440 -14.71 5.81 29.74
N GLN A 441 -14.48 4.72 30.47
CA GLN A 441 -13.15 4.23 30.78
C GLN A 441 -12.87 2.88 30.12
N PHE A 442 -11.71 2.71 29.50
CA PHE A 442 -11.32 1.45 28.88
C PHE A 442 -10.52 0.57 29.85
N ILE A 443 -10.87 -0.71 29.93
CA ILE A 443 -10.16 -1.74 30.71
C ILE A 443 -9.60 -2.77 29.72
N PHE A 444 -8.29 -2.83 29.55
CA PHE A 444 -7.70 -3.82 28.64
C PHE A 444 -7.63 -5.21 29.24
N HIS A 445 -7.67 -6.24 28.40
CA HIS A 445 -7.64 -7.65 28.82
C HIS A 445 -6.57 -7.96 29.87
N GLN A 446 -5.36 -7.42 29.69
CA GLN A 446 -4.23 -7.61 30.60
C GLN A 446 -4.43 -7.04 32.02
N HIS A 447 -5.38 -6.11 32.22
CA HIS A 447 -5.60 -5.45 33.50
C HIS A 447 -6.43 -6.27 34.50
N TYR A 448 -7.20 -7.26 34.02
CA TYR A 448 -8.10 -8.04 34.88
C TYR A 448 -7.96 -9.55 34.73
N TYR A 449 -7.17 -10.05 33.77
CA TYR A 449 -6.85 -11.48 33.71
C TYR A 449 -5.96 -11.89 34.89
N LYS A 450 -6.39 -12.89 35.66
CA LYS A 450 -5.58 -13.45 36.75
C LYS A 450 -4.26 -14.03 36.24
N ASN A 451 -4.29 -14.68 35.07
CA ASN A 451 -3.11 -15.25 34.41
C ASN A 451 -2.95 -14.62 33.02
N ILE A 452 -2.00 -13.69 32.90
CA ILE A 452 -1.75 -12.92 31.67
C ILE A 452 -1.28 -13.85 30.52
N SER A 453 -0.70 -15.02 30.81
CA SER A 453 -0.26 -15.98 29.79
C SER A 453 -1.40 -16.58 28.96
N HIS A 454 -2.65 -16.45 29.42
CA HIS A 454 -3.84 -16.89 28.68
C HIS A 454 -4.15 -16.01 27.47
N LEU A 455 -3.62 -14.79 27.44
CA LEU A 455 -3.82 -13.83 26.35
C LEU A 455 -2.88 -14.12 25.16
N PRO A 456 -3.24 -13.69 23.93
CA PRO A 456 -4.54 -13.12 23.54
C PRO A 456 -5.63 -14.19 23.47
N THR A 457 -6.88 -13.77 23.73
CA THR A 457 -8.08 -14.60 23.67
C THR A 457 -9.10 -14.02 22.71
N TYR A 458 -9.87 -14.88 22.06
CA TYR A 458 -10.97 -14.57 21.14
C TYR A 458 -12.24 -15.33 21.56
N ASN A 459 -12.34 -15.60 22.87
CA ASN A 459 -13.40 -16.38 23.49
C ASN A 459 -14.12 -15.52 24.54
N SER A 460 -15.40 -15.19 24.31
CA SER A 460 -16.17 -14.41 25.29
C SER A 460 -16.35 -15.12 26.63
N ASN A 461 -16.45 -16.47 26.66
CA ASN A 461 -16.53 -17.20 27.94
C ASN A 461 -15.25 -17.01 28.77
N SER A 462 -14.09 -16.96 28.11
CA SER A 462 -12.79 -16.68 28.74
C SER A 462 -12.72 -15.24 29.26
N LEU A 463 -13.26 -14.25 28.53
CA LEU A 463 -13.37 -12.87 29.03
C LEU A 463 -14.30 -12.77 30.26
N GLU A 464 -15.53 -13.27 30.13
CA GLU A 464 -16.58 -13.15 31.13
C GLU A 464 -16.24 -13.89 32.43
N ILE A 465 -15.58 -15.06 32.37
CA ILE A 465 -15.21 -15.82 33.58
C ILE A 465 -14.17 -15.09 34.44
N ASN A 466 -13.43 -14.12 33.88
CA ASN A 466 -12.46 -13.30 34.61
C ASN A 466 -13.08 -12.05 35.27
N PHE A 467 -14.40 -11.79 35.13
CA PHE A 467 -15.04 -10.60 35.70
C PHE A 467 -14.96 -10.47 37.24
N TYR A 468 -14.74 -11.58 37.96
CA TYR A 468 -14.49 -11.54 39.40
C TYR A 468 -13.23 -10.73 39.78
N ASN A 469 -12.29 -10.59 38.85
CA ASN A 469 -11.02 -9.91 39.01
C ASN A 469 -10.99 -8.52 38.35
N LEU A 470 -12.17 -7.95 38.05
CA LEU A 470 -12.26 -6.56 37.60
C LEU A 470 -11.68 -5.60 38.65
N PRO A 471 -11.01 -4.50 38.22
CA PRO A 471 -10.36 -3.56 39.12
C PRO A 471 -11.28 -3.02 40.22
N ASP A 472 -10.71 -2.64 41.36
CA ASP A 472 -11.48 -2.19 42.52
C ASP A 472 -12.25 -0.89 42.31
N TYR A 473 -11.85 -0.07 41.33
CA TYR A 473 -12.60 1.12 40.94
C TYR A 473 -13.92 0.81 40.20
N VAL A 474 -14.08 -0.41 39.68
CA VAL A 474 -15.37 -0.91 39.17
C VAL A 474 -16.21 -1.36 40.36
N SER A 475 -17.45 -0.86 40.44
CA SER A 475 -18.38 -1.15 41.54
C SER A 475 -18.58 -2.66 41.71
N ASP A 476 -18.85 -3.08 42.96
CA ASP A 476 -19.24 -4.46 43.25
C ASP A 476 -20.54 -4.84 42.54
N CYS A 477 -21.44 -3.89 42.26
CA CYS A 477 -22.63 -4.11 41.44
C CYS A 477 -22.46 -3.48 40.05
N PHE A 478 -22.63 -4.25 38.98
CA PHE A 478 -22.53 -3.72 37.61
C PHE A 478 -23.44 -4.44 36.63
N LEU A 479 -23.83 -3.73 35.57
CA LEU A 479 -24.54 -4.28 34.42
C LEU A 479 -23.57 -4.66 33.31
N TYR A 480 -23.67 -5.89 32.83
CA TYR A 480 -22.91 -6.36 31.67
C TYR A 480 -23.70 -6.16 30.38
N PHE A 481 -23.03 -5.54 29.39
CA PHE A 481 -23.47 -5.40 28.01
C PHE A 481 -22.45 -6.04 27.07
N ASN A 482 -22.92 -6.74 26.04
CA ASN A 482 -22.11 -6.93 24.83
C ASN A 482 -22.30 -5.72 23.90
N ASP A 483 -21.40 -5.56 22.93
CA ASP A 483 -21.44 -4.50 21.93
C ASP A 483 -22.61 -4.59 20.94
N ASP A 484 -23.25 -5.75 20.84
CA ASP A 484 -24.49 -5.99 20.09
C ASP A 484 -25.76 -5.52 20.83
N THR A 485 -25.66 -5.10 22.10
CA THR A 485 -26.82 -4.70 22.92
C THR A 485 -26.90 -3.19 23.08
N PHE A 486 -28.10 -2.60 22.93
CA PHE A 486 -28.39 -1.19 23.19
C PHE A 486 -29.76 -1.01 23.89
N VAL A 487 -30.02 0.20 24.39
CA VAL A 487 -31.23 0.53 25.16
C VAL A 487 -32.15 1.41 24.31
N ALA A 488 -33.30 0.88 23.85
CA ALA A 488 -34.18 1.62 22.91
C ALA A 488 -35.27 2.45 23.62
N ASN A 489 -35.36 2.37 24.95
CA ASN A 489 -36.30 3.13 25.78
C ASN A 489 -35.76 3.27 27.21
N ASP A 490 -36.23 4.26 27.97
CA ASP A 490 -35.76 4.54 29.33
C ASP A 490 -35.77 3.26 30.18
N LEU A 491 -34.62 2.93 30.76
CA LEU A 491 -34.43 1.74 31.57
C LEU A 491 -34.39 2.17 33.03
N PRO A 492 -35.49 2.10 33.79
CA PRO A 492 -35.52 2.60 35.15
C PRO A 492 -34.76 1.67 36.11
N MET A 493 -34.22 2.25 37.20
CA MET A 493 -33.40 1.50 38.16
C MET A 493 -34.18 0.34 38.80
N ASP A 494 -35.45 0.55 39.15
CA ASP A 494 -36.33 -0.45 39.79
C ASP A 494 -36.70 -1.64 38.87
N TYR A 495 -36.46 -1.53 37.56
CA TYR A 495 -36.56 -2.64 36.61
C TYR A 495 -35.32 -3.55 36.65
N ILE A 496 -34.21 -3.05 37.20
CA ILE A 496 -32.91 -3.73 37.27
C ILE A 496 -32.58 -4.18 38.70
N TRP A 497 -32.78 -3.30 39.67
CA TRP A 497 -32.45 -3.50 41.06
C TRP A 497 -33.36 -2.65 41.94
N ASP A 498 -33.88 -3.26 42.99
CA ASP A 498 -34.73 -2.62 43.98
C ASP A 498 -34.18 -2.91 45.38
N LYS A 499 -34.16 -1.88 46.24
CA LYS A 499 -33.56 -1.97 47.59
C LYS A 499 -34.25 -3.01 48.50
N GLU A 500 -35.51 -3.34 48.23
CA GLU A 500 -36.32 -4.28 49.01
C GLU A 500 -36.38 -5.65 48.32
N LYS A 501 -36.61 -5.67 47.01
CA LYS A 501 -36.79 -6.90 46.20
C LYS A 501 -35.48 -7.52 45.72
N GLY A 502 -34.37 -6.78 45.72
CA GLY A 502 -33.05 -7.23 45.27
C GLY A 502 -32.83 -7.07 43.77
N GLN A 503 -32.04 -7.96 43.16
CA GLN A 503 -31.66 -7.86 41.75
C GLN A 503 -32.70 -8.52 40.81
N ALA A 504 -32.86 -7.98 39.60
CA ALA A 504 -33.68 -8.58 38.57
C ALA A 504 -33.00 -9.81 37.94
N LEU A 505 -33.73 -10.92 37.80
CA LEU A 505 -33.26 -12.10 37.06
C LEU A 505 -34.14 -12.38 35.84
N TYR A 506 -33.55 -12.20 34.65
CA TYR A 506 -34.21 -12.46 33.37
C TYR A 506 -34.06 -13.92 32.96
N PHE A 507 -35.15 -14.67 32.95
CA PHE A 507 -35.18 -16.06 32.47
C PHE A 507 -35.90 -16.18 31.14
N SER A 508 -35.29 -16.91 30.21
CA SER A 508 -35.94 -17.39 29.00
C SER A 508 -36.84 -18.59 29.29
N ASN A 509 -37.67 -18.97 28.31
CA ASN A 509 -38.47 -20.20 28.38
C ASN A 509 -37.62 -21.46 28.10
N TRP A 510 -36.34 -21.30 27.75
CA TRP A 510 -35.45 -22.42 27.43
C TRP A 510 -34.82 -23.00 28.70
N LYS A 511 -34.72 -24.33 28.75
CA LYS A 511 -34.16 -25.10 29.89
C LYS A 511 -32.75 -25.56 29.55
N ALA A 512 -31.86 -25.55 30.54
CA ALA A 512 -30.51 -26.09 30.37
C ALA A 512 -30.56 -27.59 30.00
N PRO A 513 -29.72 -28.07 29.07
CA PRO A 513 -29.77 -29.45 28.60
C PRO A 513 -29.35 -30.43 29.71
N GLN A 514 -30.14 -31.48 29.92
CA GLN A 514 -29.84 -32.57 30.87
C GLN A 514 -29.39 -33.88 30.17
N GLU A 515 -29.49 -33.96 28.83
CA GLU A 515 -29.18 -35.16 28.04
C GLU A 515 -27.67 -35.35 27.80
N ASP A 516 -27.28 -36.58 27.42
CA ASP A 516 -25.92 -36.96 27.00
C ASP A 516 -25.34 -35.97 25.95
N PRO A 517 -24.14 -35.40 26.17
CA PRO A 517 -23.45 -34.53 25.21
C PRO A 517 -23.39 -35.05 23.78
N ASN A 518 -23.39 -36.37 23.60
CA ASN A 518 -23.32 -37.04 22.30
C ASN A 518 -24.66 -37.02 21.53
N LYS A 519 -25.78 -36.77 22.20
CA LYS A 519 -27.11 -36.60 21.57
C LYS A 519 -27.41 -35.15 21.17
N ILE A 520 -26.62 -34.19 21.66
CA ILE A 520 -26.67 -32.79 21.20
C ILE A 520 -26.13 -32.76 19.76
N LYS A 521 -27.00 -32.46 18.77
CA LYS A 521 -26.67 -32.45 17.33
C LYS A 521 -25.30 -31.80 17.06
N LYS A 522 -24.43 -32.47 16.29
CA LYS A 522 -23.04 -32.06 15.96
C LYS A 522 -22.88 -30.61 15.48
N ASN A 523 -23.93 -29.99 14.94
CA ASN A 523 -23.92 -28.61 14.42
C ASN A 523 -24.45 -27.56 15.41
N SER A 524 -24.80 -27.95 16.63
CA SER A 524 -25.40 -27.07 17.64
C SER A 524 -24.31 -26.52 18.60
N TRP A 525 -23.64 -25.46 18.13
CA TRP A 525 -22.94 -24.36 18.85
C TRP A 525 -22.28 -24.69 20.20
N HIS A 526 -20.95 -24.48 20.30
CA HIS A 526 -20.14 -24.59 21.52
C HIS A 526 -20.78 -23.99 22.79
N LEU A 527 -21.62 -22.97 22.65
CA LEU A 527 -22.43 -22.38 23.72
C LEU A 527 -23.33 -23.39 24.45
N LEU A 528 -24.05 -24.26 23.72
CA LEU A 528 -24.96 -25.25 24.32
C LEU A 528 -24.22 -26.27 25.16
N ARG A 529 -23.01 -26.66 24.71
CA ARG A 529 -22.12 -27.55 25.46
C ARG A 529 -21.54 -26.88 26.70
N ALA A 530 -21.18 -25.60 26.62
CA ALA A 530 -20.71 -24.83 27.77
C ALA A 530 -21.80 -24.70 28.86
N ILE A 531 -23.04 -24.45 28.44
CA ILE A 531 -24.21 -24.40 29.35
C ILE A 531 -24.46 -25.76 30.00
N HIS A 532 -24.42 -26.85 29.22
CA HIS A 532 -24.57 -28.20 29.73
C HIS A 532 -23.49 -28.53 30.78
N ASN A 533 -22.22 -28.24 30.48
CA ASN A 533 -21.12 -28.49 31.41
C ASN A 533 -21.24 -27.67 32.70
N THR A 534 -21.68 -26.43 32.59
CA THR A 534 -21.99 -25.60 33.76
C THR A 534 -23.13 -26.22 34.57
N ASN A 535 -24.18 -26.75 33.90
CA ASN A 535 -25.31 -27.39 34.58
C ASN A 535 -24.90 -28.66 35.33
N LEU A 536 -23.98 -29.47 34.79
CA LEU A 536 -23.45 -30.65 35.47
C LEU A 536 -22.72 -30.31 36.77
N LEU A 537 -21.92 -29.23 36.79
CA LEU A 537 -21.25 -28.78 38.01
C LEU A 537 -22.25 -28.30 39.08
N LEU A 538 -23.32 -27.65 38.65
CA LEU A 538 -24.40 -27.25 39.55
C LEU A 538 -25.20 -28.46 40.08
N ASP A 539 -25.33 -29.52 39.27
CA ASP A 539 -25.94 -30.79 39.71
C ASP A 539 -25.06 -31.52 40.73
N GLU A 540 -23.74 -31.46 40.57
CA GLU A 540 -22.79 -31.99 41.56
C GLU A 540 -22.90 -31.23 42.89
N LEU A 541 -23.01 -29.90 42.83
CA LEU A 541 -23.05 -29.04 44.02
C LEU A 541 -24.39 -29.11 44.78
N TRP A 542 -25.53 -29.03 44.08
CA TRP A 542 -26.86 -28.89 44.71
C TRP A 542 -27.84 -30.02 44.38
N GLY A 543 -27.41 -31.05 43.63
CA GLY A 543 -28.28 -32.11 43.15
C GLY A 543 -28.96 -31.78 41.82
N ASN A 544 -29.51 -32.81 41.19
CA ASN A 544 -30.13 -32.71 39.87
C ASN A 544 -31.37 -31.79 39.90
N ALA A 545 -31.37 -30.78 39.04
CA ALA A 545 -32.51 -29.87 38.90
C ALA A 545 -32.68 -29.36 37.46
N THR A 546 -33.94 -29.08 37.09
CA THR A 546 -34.24 -28.39 35.84
C THR A 546 -34.03 -26.88 36.00
N ARG A 547 -32.96 -26.35 35.39
CA ARG A 547 -32.59 -24.93 35.49
C ARG A 547 -32.98 -24.14 34.25
N ASN A 548 -33.55 -22.94 34.45
CA ASN A 548 -33.88 -22.02 33.37
C ASN A 548 -32.62 -21.30 32.88
N TYR A 549 -32.50 -21.14 31.57
CA TYR A 549 -31.47 -20.31 30.98
C TYR A 549 -31.84 -18.82 31.07
N HIS A 550 -30.83 -17.96 31.21
CA HIS A 550 -31.01 -16.51 31.26
C HIS A 550 -31.52 -15.97 29.91
N SER A 551 -32.22 -14.82 29.91
CA SER A 551 -32.59 -14.16 28.65
C SER A 551 -31.34 -13.59 27.97
N HIS A 552 -31.29 -13.56 26.63
CA HIS A 552 -30.16 -12.98 25.89
C HIS A 552 -30.27 -11.45 25.89
N THR A 553 -29.99 -10.86 27.04
CA THR A 553 -30.10 -9.44 27.35
C THR A 553 -29.02 -9.05 28.35
N ILE A 554 -29.10 -7.83 28.89
CA ILE A 554 -28.20 -7.35 29.93
C ILE A 554 -28.22 -8.24 31.17
N VAL A 555 -27.07 -8.37 31.83
CA VAL A 555 -26.91 -9.23 33.02
C VAL A 555 -26.44 -8.38 34.19
N PHE A 556 -27.11 -8.49 35.34
CA PHE A 556 -26.70 -7.84 36.57
C PHE A 556 -25.72 -8.73 37.32
N TYR A 557 -24.53 -8.22 37.64
CA TYR A 557 -23.49 -8.95 38.35
C TYR A 557 -23.16 -8.31 39.69
N ASN A 558 -22.85 -9.18 40.66
CA ASN A 558 -22.16 -8.84 41.88
C ASN A 558 -20.73 -9.45 41.86
N LYS A 559 -19.71 -8.59 41.93
CA LYS A 559 -18.30 -8.96 41.85
C LYS A 559 -17.87 -9.89 42.99
N GLN A 560 -18.43 -9.73 44.19
CA GLN A 560 -18.09 -10.54 45.36
C GLN A 560 -18.70 -11.95 45.27
N LEU A 561 -19.93 -12.08 44.78
CA LEU A 561 -20.50 -13.37 44.46
C LEU A 561 -19.69 -14.07 43.36
N LEU A 562 -19.25 -13.36 42.31
CA LEU A 562 -18.37 -13.93 41.30
C LEU A 562 -17.04 -14.44 41.90
N LYS A 563 -16.42 -13.69 42.82
CA LYS A 563 -15.23 -14.14 43.57
C LYS A 563 -15.52 -15.39 44.40
N ARG A 564 -16.70 -15.49 45.01
CA ARG A 564 -17.12 -16.68 45.75
C ARG A 564 -17.30 -17.89 44.82
N ILE A 565 -17.89 -17.70 43.64
CA ILE A 565 -18.07 -18.78 42.65
C ILE A 565 -16.71 -19.28 42.14
N GLU A 566 -15.74 -18.38 41.88
CA GLU A 566 -14.38 -18.78 41.47
C GLU A 566 -13.70 -19.63 42.54
N LYS A 567 -13.87 -19.30 43.83
CA LYS A 567 -13.36 -20.11 44.95
C LYS A 567 -13.98 -21.50 45.03
N VAL A 568 -15.21 -21.68 44.55
CA VAL A 568 -15.88 -23.01 44.48
C VAL A 568 -15.34 -23.84 43.31
N PHE A 569 -15.12 -23.20 42.17
CA PHE A 569 -14.72 -23.89 40.93
C PHE A 569 -13.38 -23.37 40.34
N PRO A 570 -12.29 -23.30 41.12
CA PRO A 570 -11.07 -22.61 40.69
C PRO A 570 -10.43 -23.26 39.47
N LYS A 571 -10.47 -24.61 39.40
CA LYS A 571 -9.91 -25.37 38.27
C LYS A 571 -10.69 -25.15 36.98
N GLN A 572 -12.02 -25.06 37.06
CA GLN A 572 -12.89 -24.88 35.89
C GLN A 572 -12.85 -23.43 35.39
N PHE A 573 -12.69 -22.45 36.30
CA PHE A 573 -12.40 -21.06 35.96
C PHE A 573 -11.07 -20.96 35.20
N GLU A 574 -9.99 -21.55 35.73
CA GLU A 574 -8.67 -21.57 35.07
C GLU A 574 -8.72 -22.26 33.70
N THR A 575 -9.43 -23.39 33.61
CA THR A 575 -9.61 -24.14 32.36
C THR A 575 -10.34 -23.32 31.31
N THR A 576 -11.39 -22.58 31.69
CA THR A 576 -12.15 -21.72 30.76
C THR A 576 -11.34 -20.48 30.38
N SER A 577 -10.69 -19.85 31.36
CA SER A 577 -9.84 -18.66 31.19
C SER A 577 -8.72 -18.92 30.17
N SER A 578 -8.10 -20.10 30.20
CA SER A 578 -7.00 -20.49 29.31
C SER A 578 -7.41 -20.81 27.86
N GLN A 579 -8.70 -20.90 27.52
CA GLN A 579 -9.12 -21.23 26.15
C GLN A 579 -9.14 -19.99 25.23
N PRO A 580 -8.26 -19.90 24.22
CA PRO A 580 -8.24 -18.75 23.30
C PRO A 580 -9.43 -18.71 22.33
N PHE A 581 -10.11 -19.85 22.10
CA PHE A 581 -11.32 -19.96 21.29
C PHE A 581 -12.36 -20.80 22.03
N ARG A 582 -13.66 -20.51 21.83
CA ARG A 582 -14.76 -21.20 22.52
C ARG A 582 -14.65 -22.72 22.36
N LYS A 583 -14.64 -23.44 23.48
CA LYS A 583 -14.72 -24.91 23.50
C LYS A 583 -16.00 -25.37 24.18
N GLY A 584 -16.36 -26.64 23.91
CA GLY A 584 -17.52 -27.23 24.55
C GLY A 584 -17.34 -27.36 26.07
N THR A 585 -16.10 -27.48 26.55
CA THR A 585 -15.70 -27.61 27.97
C THR A 585 -15.73 -26.31 28.76
N ASP A 586 -16.01 -25.17 28.12
CA ASP A 586 -16.04 -23.87 28.77
C ASP A 586 -17.19 -23.78 29.79
N LEU A 587 -17.05 -22.91 30.78
CA LEU A 587 -18.17 -22.45 31.61
C LEU A 587 -18.93 -21.30 30.92
N ASN A 588 -20.26 -21.25 31.12
CA ASN A 588 -21.07 -20.10 30.74
C ASN A 588 -21.37 -19.24 31.97
N ASN A 589 -20.64 -18.14 32.12
CA ASN A 589 -20.69 -17.30 33.32
C ASN A 589 -22.08 -16.70 33.61
N PRO A 590 -22.82 -16.13 32.63
CA PRO A 590 -24.14 -15.57 32.91
C PRO A 590 -25.15 -16.61 33.42
N PHE A 591 -25.13 -17.81 32.82
CA PHE A 591 -25.96 -18.91 33.30
C PHE A 591 -25.58 -19.34 34.72
N MET A 592 -24.28 -19.51 34.99
CA MET A 592 -23.78 -19.90 36.31
C MET A 592 -24.17 -18.87 37.38
N TYR A 593 -23.86 -17.60 37.16
CA TYR A 593 -24.14 -16.52 38.10
C TYR A 593 -25.63 -16.42 38.42
N HIS A 594 -26.52 -16.52 37.42
CA HIS A 594 -27.96 -16.48 37.64
C HIS A 594 -28.45 -17.58 38.61
N GLN A 595 -27.85 -18.77 38.59
CA GLN A 595 -28.26 -19.86 39.50
C GLN A 595 -27.79 -19.58 40.94
N PHE A 596 -26.58 -19.06 41.12
CA PHE A 596 -26.08 -18.63 42.43
C PHE A 596 -26.89 -17.44 42.98
N ALA A 597 -27.13 -16.42 42.16
CA ALA A 597 -27.91 -15.26 42.55
C ALA A 597 -29.34 -15.63 42.96
N LYS A 598 -30.00 -16.50 42.18
CA LYS A 598 -31.33 -17.04 42.50
C LYS A 598 -31.35 -17.77 43.83
N ARG A 599 -30.29 -18.53 44.14
CA ARG A 599 -30.21 -19.36 45.35
C ARG A 599 -29.96 -18.52 46.61
N TYR A 600 -29.07 -17.53 46.55
CA TYR A 600 -28.57 -16.85 47.75
C TYR A 600 -29.13 -15.45 48.00
N TYR A 601 -29.69 -14.78 46.98
CA TYR A 601 -30.24 -13.44 47.14
C TYR A 601 -31.74 -13.38 46.88
N ASN A 602 -32.38 -12.40 47.53
CA ASN A 602 -33.68 -11.91 47.11
C ASN A 602 -33.57 -11.36 45.69
N HIS A 603 -34.55 -11.71 44.88
CA HIS A 603 -34.61 -11.34 43.49
C HIS A 603 -36.07 -11.24 43.06
N PHE A 604 -36.30 -10.51 41.98
CA PHE A 604 -37.60 -10.45 41.34
C PHE A 604 -37.49 -10.74 39.85
N ARG A 605 -38.62 -11.06 39.23
CA ARG A 605 -38.72 -11.30 37.79
C ARG A 605 -39.50 -10.14 37.16
N PRO A 606 -38.84 -9.26 36.40
CA PRO A 606 -39.52 -8.18 35.68
C PRO A 606 -40.31 -8.70 34.48
N ASP A 607 -41.28 -7.91 34.02
CA ASP A 607 -41.99 -8.14 32.75
C ASP A 607 -41.02 -8.09 31.58
N ARG A 608 -41.10 -9.07 30.66
CA ARG A 608 -40.18 -9.16 29.53
C ARG A 608 -40.43 -8.08 28.49
N LYS A 609 -39.60 -7.04 28.52
CA LYS A 609 -39.56 -5.94 27.56
C LYS A 609 -38.21 -5.88 26.80
N ASP A 610 -37.50 -6.99 26.74
CA ASP A 610 -36.29 -7.20 25.94
C ASP A 610 -36.62 -7.71 24.52
N TYR A 611 -35.79 -7.35 23.54
CA TYR A 611 -35.92 -7.80 22.16
C TYR A 611 -34.60 -8.35 21.62
N TYR A 612 -34.64 -9.51 20.99
CA TYR A 612 -33.49 -10.15 20.36
C TYR A 612 -33.79 -10.41 18.88
N SER A 613 -32.83 -10.08 18.02
CA SER A 613 -32.87 -10.43 16.61
C SER A 613 -31.47 -10.64 16.04
N VAL A 614 -31.39 -11.26 14.86
CA VAL A 614 -30.16 -11.39 14.07
C VAL A 614 -30.31 -10.54 12.83
N LEU A 615 -29.30 -9.73 12.53
CA LEU A 615 -29.20 -8.94 11.31
C LEU A 615 -28.91 -9.84 10.11
N THR A 616 -29.52 -9.55 8.96
CA THR A 616 -29.37 -10.38 7.76
C THR A 616 -29.24 -9.51 6.51
N ASP A 617 -28.67 -10.04 5.42
CA ASP A 617 -28.63 -9.33 4.12
C ASP A 617 -30.00 -9.22 3.45
N ASP A 618 -31.01 -9.92 3.97
CA ASP A 618 -32.40 -9.80 3.52
C ASP A 618 -32.99 -8.47 4.00
N ILE A 619 -33.07 -7.51 3.09
CA ILE A 619 -33.53 -6.15 3.37
C ILE A 619 -34.94 -6.11 3.93
N GLU A 620 -35.85 -6.99 3.49
CA GLU A 620 -37.22 -7.02 3.99
C GLU A 620 -37.26 -7.48 5.45
N LYS A 621 -36.46 -8.50 5.80
CA LYS A 621 -36.32 -8.95 7.20
C LYS A 621 -35.65 -7.89 8.07
N THR A 622 -34.61 -7.23 7.58
CA THR A 622 -33.93 -6.15 8.31
C THR A 622 -34.86 -4.96 8.51
N GLN A 623 -35.62 -4.54 7.48
CA GLN A 623 -36.63 -3.49 7.56
C GLN A 623 -37.74 -3.83 8.54
N LYS A 624 -38.26 -5.05 8.52
CA LYS A 624 -39.26 -5.50 9.50
C LYS A 624 -38.72 -5.45 10.93
N THR A 625 -37.45 -5.84 11.12
CA THR A 625 -36.77 -5.79 12.42
C THR A 625 -36.62 -4.35 12.90
N MET A 626 -36.09 -3.45 12.07
CA MET A 626 -35.91 -2.03 12.41
C MET A 626 -37.25 -1.33 12.67
N HIS A 627 -38.27 -1.59 11.86
CA HIS A 627 -39.61 -1.04 12.06
C HIS A 627 -40.23 -1.50 13.38
N LYS A 628 -40.02 -2.77 13.77
CA LYS A 628 -40.47 -3.29 15.05
C LYS A 628 -39.76 -2.63 16.23
N ILE A 629 -38.45 -2.39 16.14
CA ILE A 629 -37.69 -1.70 17.18
C ILE A 629 -38.20 -0.26 17.34
N LEU A 630 -38.37 0.46 16.23
CA LEU A 630 -38.85 1.85 16.22
C LEU A 630 -40.27 1.99 16.78
N SER A 631 -41.16 1.03 16.48
CA SER A 631 -42.57 1.06 16.90
C SER A 631 -42.80 0.55 18.32
N GLN A 632 -42.15 -0.56 18.72
CA GLN A 632 -42.38 -1.18 20.03
C GLN A 632 -41.53 -0.59 21.15
N ARG A 633 -40.37 -0.01 20.81
CA ARG A 633 -39.39 0.55 21.78
C ARG A 633 -39.20 -0.33 23.02
N PRO A 634 -38.72 -1.58 22.83
CA PRO A 634 -38.30 -2.43 23.95
C PRO A 634 -37.25 -1.71 24.82
N HIS A 635 -37.16 -2.06 26.11
CA HIS A 635 -36.16 -1.45 26.99
C HIS A 635 -34.74 -1.79 26.52
N THR A 636 -34.47 -3.07 26.24
CA THR A 636 -33.18 -3.54 25.76
C THR A 636 -33.33 -4.27 24.43
N VAL A 637 -32.37 -4.07 23.53
CA VAL A 637 -32.32 -4.71 22.22
C VAL A 637 -30.95 -5.33 22.02
N CYS A 638 -30.89 -6.58 21.62
CA CYS A 638 -29.66 -7.23 21.17
C CYS A 638 -29.79 -7.63 19.68
N LEU A 639 -28.89 -7.09 18.85
CA LEU A 639 -28.84 -7.29 17.40
C LEU A 639 -27.54 -8.00 17.01
N ASN A 640 -27.55 -9.33 16.95
CA ASN A 640 -26.37 -10.07 16.54
C ASN A 640 -26.13 -9.93 15.03
N ASP A 641 -24.86 -9.87 14.64
CA ASP A 641 -24.49 -9.85 13.23
C ASP A 641 -24.62 -11.23 12.57
N GLY A 642 -25.52 -11.32 11.58
CA GLY A 642 -25.68 -12.46 10.67
C GLY A 642 -25.67 -12.05 9.20
N MET A 643 -25.20 -10.84 8.87
CA MET A 643 -25.07 -10.37 7.49
C MET A 643 -23.90 -11.08 6.78
N GLY A 644 -23.93 -11.15 5.46
CA GLY A 644 -22.90 -11.77 4.63
C GLY A 644 -21.59 -10.98 4.63
N THR A 645 -20.56 -11.51 3.96
CA THR A 645 -19.23 -10.89 3.87
C THR A 645 -18.86 -10.72 2.39
N PRO A 646 -18.91 -9.50 1.82
CA PRO A 646 -19.29 -8.22 2.46
C PRO A 646 -20.81 -8.13 2.77
N PRO A 647 -21.23 -7.30 3.73
CA PRO A 647 -22.64 -7.12 4.06
C PRO A 647 -23.39 -6.39 2.94
N ASN A 648 -24.69 -6.62 2.83
CA ASN A 648 -25.56 -5.88 1.91
C ASN A 648 -25.56 -4.36 2.26
N PRO A 649 -25.16 -3.48 1.31
CA PRO A 649 -25.04 -2.05 1.58
C PRO A 649 -26.35 -1.37 2.02
N ASP A 650 -27.49 -1.80 1.47
CA ASP A 650 -28.79 -1.21 1.77
C ASP A 650 -29.26 -1.61 3.17
N SER A 651 -29.01 -2.86 3.57
CA SER A 651 -29.27 -3.32 4.95
C SER A 651 -28.41 -2.57 5.96
N LEU A 652 -27.15 -2.28 5.62
CA LEU A 652 -26.24 -1.49 6.46
C LEU A 652 -26.69 -0.02 6.55
N ALA A 653 -27.09 0.58 5.43
CA ALA A 653 -27.60 1.95 5.41
C ALA A 653 -28.87 2.10 6.25
N LEU A 654 -29.77 1.12 6.17
CA LEU A 654 -30.99 1.07 6.98
C LEU A 654 -30.70 0.92 8.49
N LEU A 655 -29.72 0.08 8.86
CA LEU A 655 -29.26 -0.05 10.24
C LEU A 655 -28.74 1.29 10.76
N GLN A 656 -27.84 1.93 10.00
CA GLN A 656 -27.25 3.22 10.37
C GLN A 656 -28.32 4.31 10.49
N GLN A 657 -29.25 4.38 9.54
CA GLN A 657 -30.37 5.33 9.59
C GLN A 657 -31.25 5.10 10.82
N THR A 658 -31.53 3.85 11.17
CA THR A 658 -32.33 3.50 12.35
C THR A 658 -31.63 3.94 13.63
N PHE A 659 -30.31 3.71 13.73
CA PHE A 659 -29.52 4.14 14.88
C PHE A 659 -29.43 5.67 15.01
N GLU A 660 -29.20 6.40 13.93
CA GLU A 660 -29.21 7.87 13.96
C GLU A 660 -30.60 8.42 14.29
N THR A 661 -31.67 7.72 13.90
CA THR A 661 -33.05 8.11 14.27
C THR A 661 -33.31 7.90 15.76
N LEU A 662 -32.84 6.80 16.35
CA LEU A 662 -33.02 6.52 17.77
C LEU A 662 -32.14 7.40 18.66
N PHE A 663 -30.90 7.63 18.24
CA PHE A 663 -29.83 8.25 19.03
C PHE A 663 -29.12 9.37 18.25
N PRO A 664 -29.81 10.46 17.87
CA PRO A 664 -29.23 11.53 17.06
C PRO A 664 -28.17 12.37 17.79
N ASP A 665 -28.24 12.42 19.13
CA ASP A 665 -27.38 13.28 19.94
C ASP A 665 -25.96 12.72 20.07
N LYS A 666 -24.97 13.51 19.66
CA LYS A 666 -23.54 13.17 19.75
C LYS A 666 -22.96 13.61 21.11
N PRO A 667 -22.49 12.69 21.97
CA PRO A 667 -21.87 13.04 23.24
C PRO A 667 -20.41 13.50 23.09
N ALA A 668 -19.82 14.11 24.11
CA ALA A 668 -18.45 14.64 24.09
C ALA A 668 -17.34 13.57 23.93
N TRP A 669 -17.66 12.29 24.15
CA TRP A 669 -16.76 11.17 23.85
C TRP A 669 -16.73 10.78 22.37
N GLU A 670 -17.59 11.36 21.54
CA GLU A 670 -17.59 11.15 20.10
C GLU A 670 -16.89 12.32 19.40
N LEU A 671 -15.88 12.02 18.57
CA LEU A 671 -15.16 13.03 17.80
C LEU A 671 -16.05 13.64 16.70
N ASP A 672 -16.02 14.97 16.55
CA ASP A 672 -16.74 15.68 15.49
C ASP A 672 -16.21 15.31 14.10
N GLU A 673 -17.12 15.02 13.18
CA GLU A 673 -16.82 14.51 11.83
C GLU A 673 -15.94 15.48 11.00
N TRP A 674 -15.87 16.76 11.36
CA TRP A 674 -15.15 17.78 10.60
C TRP A 674 -13.64 17.57 10.51
N SER A 675 -13.00 16.95 11.51
CA SER A 675 -11.56 16.65 11.47
C SER A 675 -11.18 15.51 10.51
N ASN A 676 -12.15 14.65 10.16
CA ASN A 676 -11.96 13.49 9.29
C ASN A 676 -12.58 13.64 7.89
N THR A 677 -13.44 14.64 7.66
CA THR A 677 -14.28 14.71 6.45
C THR A 677 -13.53 15.20 5.20
N LEU A 678 -12.53 16.08 5.30
CA LEU A 678 -11.82 16.57 4.10
C LEU A 678 -10.94 15.47 3.49
N THR A 679 -10.19 14.74 4.32
CA THR A 679 -9.39 13.57 3.92
C THR A 679 -10.29 12.43 3.43
N ARG A 680 -11.39 12.13 4.15
CA ARG A 680 -12.36 11.13 3.68
C ARG A 680 -13.06 11.53 2.39
N CYS A 681 -13.52 12.75 2.19
CA CYS A 681 -14.26 13.13 0.97
C CYS A 681 -13.36 13.12 -0.27
N ILE A 682 -12.10 13.53 -0.12
CA ILE A 682 -11.11 13.48 -1.20
C ILE A 682 -10.73 12.04 -1.52
N CYS A 683 -10.36 11.24 -0.51
CA CYS A 683 -10.03 9.82 -0.70
C CYS A 683 -11.24 8.98 -1.15
N LYS A 684 -12.45 9.28 -0.69
CA LYS A 684 -13.70 8.59 -1.05
C LYS A 684 -14.14 8.96 -2.47
N ARG A 685 -14.06 10.23 -2.87
CA ARG A 685 -14.31 10.63 -4.27
C ARG A 685 -13.28 9.99 -5.20
N TRP A 686 -12.00 10.06 -4.89
CA TRP A 686 -10.95 9.43 -5.70
C TRP A 686 -11.06 7.90 -5.73
N PHE A 687 -11.44 7.26 -4.62
CA PHE A 687 -11.71 5.83 -4.59
C PHE A 687 -12.94 5.47 -5.42
N TYR A 688 -14.08 6.17 -5.32
CA TYR A 688 -15.26 5.82 -6.12
C TYR A 688 -15.12 6.14 -7.60
N GLU A 689 -14.42 7.22 -7.94
CA GLU A 689 -14.16 7.64 -9.32
C GLU A 689 -12.86 7.07 -9.88
N ARG A 690 -12.22 6.12 -9.19
CA ARG A 690 -10.89 5.59 -9.53
C ARG A 690 -10.79 5.10 -10.98
N ASP A 691 -11.85 4.52 -11.53
CA ASP A 691 -11.93 4.08 -12.94
C ASP A 691 -11.77 5.24 -13.95
N LYS A 692 -12.08 6.50 -13.57
CA LYS A 692 -11.90 7.69 -14.42
C LYS A 692 -10.45 8.17 -14.48
N TYR A 693 -9.68 7.95 -13.41
CA TYR A 693 -8.34 8.52 -13.23
C TYR A 693 -7.23 7.47 -13.40
N LEU A 694 -7.52 6.21 -13.05
CA LEU A 694 -6.67 5.04 -13.22
C LEU A 694 -7.06 4.31 -14.50
N SER A 695 -6.63 4.86 -15.64
CA SER A 695 -6.67 4.17 -16.93
C SER A 695 -5.29 3.58 -17.19
N PHE A 696 -5.16 2.26 -17.08
CA PHE A 696 -3.93 1.58 -17.48
C PHE A 696 -3.82 1.65 -19.00
N ASN A 697 -2.76 2.29 -19.51
CA ASN A 697 -2.41 2.11 -20.91
C ASN A 697 -1.77 0.72 -21.02
N ILE A 698 -2.59 -0.25 -21.44
CA ILE A 698 -2.17 -1.63 -21.62
C ILE A 698 -1.49 -1.87 -22.98
N ASP A 699 -1.43 -0.86 -23.86
CA ASP A 699 -1.00 -1.02 -25.26
C ASP A 699 0.52 -1.12 -25.46
N ASN A 700 1.32 -0.98 -24.39
CA ASN A 700 2.78 -0.92 -24.48
C ASN A 700 3.59 -1.77 -23.47
N HIS A 701 3.08 -2.26 -22.33
CA HIS A 701 3.98 -2.70 -21.24
C HIS A 701 3.57 -3.85 -20.29
N ILE A 702 2.59 -4.72 -20.57
CA ILE A 702 2.14 -5.69 -19.52
C ILE A 702 2.51 -7.14 -19.79
N LYS A 703 3.70 -7.52 -19.28
CA LYS A 703 4.10 -8.90 -18.95
C LYS A 703 3.25 -9.45 -17.79
N GLN A 704 2.20 -10.22 -18.05
CA GLN A 704 1.47 -11.16 -17.16
C GLN A 704 2.28 -12.02 -16.14
N ARG A 705 3.60 -11.82 -15.95
CA ARG A 705 4.34 -12.39 -14.80
C ARG A 705 3.66 -12.05 -13.45
N TYR A 706 2.84 -10.99 -13.39
CA TYR A 706 2.29 -10.43 -12.14
C TYR A 706 0.88 -10.88 -11.72
N LEU A 707 0.22 -11.80 -12.42
CA LEU A 707 -1.10 -12.30 -11.96
C LEU A 707 -0.99 -13.42 -10.91
N ASN A 708 0.08 -14.22 -10.98
CA ASN A 708 0.29 -15.37 -10.11
C ASN A 708 1.24 -15.06 -8.94
N ASP A 709 2.18 -14.12 -9.09
CA ASP A 709 3.03 -13.66 -8.00
C ASP A 709 2.47 -12.37 -7.36
N CYS A 710 2.16 -12.50 -6.07
CA CYS A 710 1.55 -11.52 -5.19
C CYS A 710 2.25 -10.13 -5.20
N GLN A 711 1.75 -9.13 -5.93
CA GLN A 711 2.17 -7.73 -5.72
C GLN A 711 1.07 -6.65 -5.81
N PHE A 712 -0.20 -7.01 -6.06
CA PHE A 712 -1.30 -6.08 -5.82
C PHE A 712 -1.61 -6.05 -4.32
N PHE A 713 -1.14 -5.01 -3.62
CA PHE A 713 -1.43 -4.82 -2.18
C PHE A 713 -2.91 -4.61 -1.87
N THR A 714 -3.74 -4.31 -2.88
CA THR A 714 -5.17 -4.04 -2.73
C THR A 714 -6.01 -4.73 -3.81
N GLN A 715 -7.10 -5.38 -3.38
CA GLN A 715 -8.01 -6.11 -4.26
C GLN A 715 -8.77 -5.18 -5.23
N SER A 716 -8.98 -3.91 -4.86
CA SER A 716 -9.62 -2.90 -5.69
C SER A 716 -8.78 -2.54 -6.92
N TYR A 717 -7.46 -2.39 -6.79
CA TYR A 717 -6.57 -2.11 -7.91
C TYR A 717 -6.38 -3.33 -8.80
N LYS A 718 -6.26 -4.52 -8.19
CA LYS A 718 -6.32 -5.80 -8.93
C LYS A 718 -7.59 -5.87 -9.78
N SER A 719 -8.75 -5.50 -9.22
CA SER A 719 -10.02 -5.51 -9.95
C SER A 719 -10.07 -4.50 -11.11
N ILE A 720 -9.51 -3.29 -10.99
CA ILE A 720 -9.46 -2.31 -12.10
C ILE A 720 -8.53 -2.80 -13.19
N PHE A 721 -7.37 -3.35 -12.81
CA PHE A 721 -6.40 -3.91 -13.74
C PHE A 721 -6.95 -5.13 -14.48
N THR A 722 -7.55 -6.06 -13.75
CA THR A 722 -8.27 -7.21 -14.30
C THR A 722 -9.42 -6.75 -15.19
N LYS A 723 -10.21 -5.75 -14.77
CA LYS A 723 -11.26 -5.17 -15.59
C LYS A 723 -10.69 -4.54 -16.85
N ALA A 724 -9.57 -3.82 -16.81
CA ALA A 724 -8.90 -3.26 -18.00
C ALA A 724 -8.45 -4.37 -18.96
N LEU A 725 -7.89 -5.47 -18.44
CA LEU A 725 -7.54 -6.67 -19.22
C LEU A 725 -8.78 -7.40 -19.79
N GLU A 726 -9.90 -7.44 -19.06
CA GLU A 726 -11.13 -8.11 -19.47
C GLU A 726 -11.99 -7.26 -20.42
N THR A 727 -11.96 -5.92 -20.27
CA THR A 727 -12.62 -4.98 -21.20
C THR A 727 -11.80 -4.74 -22.45
N SER A 728 -10.50 -5.07 -22.48
CA SER A 728 -9.71 -5.16 -23.69
C SER A 728 -10.04 -6.42 -24.51
N LYS A 729 -11.34 -6.67 -24.73
CA LYS A 729 -11.99 -7.79 -25.43
C LYS A 729 -11.49 -8.07 -26.88
N LYS A 730 -10.36 -7.51 -27.29
CA LYS A 730 -9.70 -7.68 -28.58
C LYS A 730 -8.36 -8.40 -28.54
N GLN A 731 -7.75 -8.65 -27.38
CA GLN A 731 -6.37 -9.15 -27.35
C GLN A 731 -6.30 -10.68 -27.16
N GLN A 732 -6.05 -11.35 -28.28
CA GLN A 732 -5.33 -12.62 -28.35
C GLN A 732 -4.12 -12.60 -27.39
N TYR A 733 -4.00 -13.58 -26.49
CA TYR A 733 -2.87 -13.62 -25.54
C TYR A 733 -1.60 -14.12 -26.24
N ILE A 734 -0.49 -13.40 -26.02
CA ILE A 734 0.85 -13.78 -26.47
C ILE A 734 1.61 -14.43 -25.31
N LEU A 735 2.02 -15.68 -25.50
CA LEU A 735 2.83 -16.44 -24.55
C LEU A 735 4.32 -16.28 -24.90
N TYR A 736 5.16 -15.81 -23.98
CA TYR A 736 6.61 -15.72 -24.18
C TYR A 736 7.36 -16.86 -23.46
N VAL A 737 8.40 -17.36 -24.11
CA VAL A 737 9.18 -18.53 -23.66
C VAL A 737 10.67 -18.19 -23.77
N GLY A 738 11.34 -17.90 -22.66
CA GLY A 738 12.77 -17.58 -22.60
C GLY A 738 13.10 -16.28 -21.82
N TYR A 739 14.39 -15.98 -21.62
CA TYR A 739 14.87 -14.83 -20.84
C TYR A 739 14.73 -13.50 -21.60
N LEU A 740 14.31 -12.44 -20.90
CA LEU A 740 14.03 -11.11 -21.46
C LEU A 740 15.17 -10.08 -21.37
N GLU A 741 16.37 -10.48 -20.93
CA GLU A 741 17.43 -9.56 -20.50
C GLU A 741 18.55 -9.27 -21.52
N GLU A 742 18.48 -9.70 -22.78
CA GLU A 742 19.62 -9.51 -23.71
C GLU A 742 19.30 -8.76 -25.02
N GLU A 743 20.13 -7.74 -25.30
CA GLU A 743 20.12 -6.69 -26.35
C GLU A 743 19.83 -7.07 -27.83
N PRO A 744 20.13 -8.25 -28.42
CA PRO A 744 20.22 -8.34 -29.89
C PRO A 744 18.90 -8.44 -30.67
N PHE A 745 17.74 -8.43 -30.02
CA PHE A 745 16.44 -8.69 -30.66
C PHE A 745 15.52 -7.45 -30.81
N ARG A 746 16.01 -6.24 -30.47
CA ARG A 746 15.25 -4.98 -30.49
C ARG A 746 14.49 -4.72 -31.80
N ASP A 747 15.11 -4.88 -32.96
CA ASP A 747 14.52 -4.40 -34.23
C ASP A 747 13.44 -5.33 -34.82
N HIS A 748 13.53 -6.64 -34.60
CA HIS A 748 12.57 -7.60 -35.16
C HIS A 748 11.31 -7.74 -34.28
N PHE A 749 11.50 -7.62 -32.96
CA PHE A 749 10.43 -7.78 -31.97
C PHE A 749 9.82 -6.45 -31.49
N ALA A 750 10.37 -5.29 -31.89
CA ALA A 750 9.74 -3.97 -31.68
C ALA A 750 8.32 -3.86 -32.27
N LYS A 751 7.95 -4.77 -33.18
CA LYS A 751 6.59 -4.85 -33.76
C LYS A 751 5.62 -5.69 -32.93
N ILE A 752 6.10 -6.51 -32.00
CA ILE A 752 5.25 -7.35 -31.14
C ILE A 752 4.87 -6.53 -29.91
N LYS A 753 3.65 -5.99 -29.93
CA LYS A 753 3.03 -5.36 -28.76
C LYS A 753 2.73 -6.42 -27.70
N ASP A 754 3.27 -6.20 -26.50
CA ASP A 754 2.85 -6.78 -25.21
C ASP A 754 3.01 -8.30 -25.01
N PRO A 755 4.12 -8.77 -24.40
CA PRO A 755 4.22 -10.12 -23.85
C PRO A 755 3.28 -10.27 -22.66
N LEU A 756 2.58 -11.41 -22.50
CA LEU A 756 1.91 -11.73 -21.25
C LEU A 756 2.78 -12.66 -20.35
N VAL A 757 3.10 -13.92 -20.62
CA VAL A 757 3.74 -14.78 -19.58
C VAL A 757 5.23 -15.02 -19.82
N GLU A 758 6.05 -15.02 -18.76
CA GLU A 758 7.46 -15.48 -18.75
C GLU A 758 7.54 -16.81 -18.00
N TYR A 759 7.96 -17.89 -18.66
CA TYR A 759 8.08 -19.25 -18.10
C TYR A 759 9.55 -19.59 -17.82
N ASP A 760 9.98 -19.52 -16.56
CA ASP A 760 11.34 -19.89 -16.15
C ASP A 760 11.50 -21.42 -15.90
N TYR A 761 10.41 -22.18 -15.75
CA TYR A 761 10.47 -23.64 -15.50
C TYR A 761 9.37 -24.40 -16.27
N PHE A 762 9.73 -24.99 -17.43
CA PHE A 762 8.79 -25.69 -18.34
C PHE A 762 8.24 -27.01 -17.79
N ILE A 763 8.90 -27.60 -16.78
CA ILE A 763 8.65 -28.99 -16.35
C ILE A 763 7.35 -29.18 -15.56
N ASP A 764 6.79 -28.09 -15.02
CA ASP A 764 5.62 -28.15 -14.13
C ASP A 764 4.26 -28.03 -14.85
N TYR A 765 4.26 -27.74 -16.15
CA TYR A 765 3.05 -27.49 -16.92
C TYR A 765 2.73 -28.62 -17.91
N GLN A 766 1.44 -28.98 -17.99
CA GLN A 766 0.96 -30.08 -18.84
C GLN A 766 0.35 -29.61 -20.18
N SER A 767 -0.03 -28.34 -20.33
CA SER A 767 -0.68 -27.82 -21.54
C SER A 767 -0.61 -26.29 -21.68
N ILE A 768 -0.66 -25.77 -22.91
CA ILE A 768 -0.84 -24.33 -23.20
C ILE A 768 -2.31 -23.92 -22.98
N PRO A 769 -2.60 -22.81 -22.28
CA PRO A 769 -3.97 -22.34 -22.07
C PRO A 769 -4.72 -22.08 -23.39
N SER A 770 -6.02 -22.43 -23.41
CA SER A 770 -6.85 -22.41 -24.64
C SER A 770 -7.08 -21.02 -25.26
N ASN A 771 -6.84 -19.95 -24.51
CA ASN A 771 -6.96 -18.55 -24.94
C ASN A 771 -5.66 -17.98 -25.54
N VAL A 772 -4.55 -18.72 -25.49
CA VAL A 772 -3.28 -18.35 -26.12
C VAL A 772 -3.35 -18.70 -27.61
N THR A 773 -3.19 -17.69 -28.46
CA THR A 773 -3.21 -17.85 -29.92
C THR A 773 -1.89 -17.45 -30.57
N ASN A 774 -1.03 -16.74 -29.82
CA ASN A 774 0.30 -16.38 -30.26
C ASN A 774 1.36 -16.83 -29.24
N VAL A 775 2.49 -17.36 -29.71
CA VAL A 775 3.61 -17.80 -28.86
C VAL A 775 4.91 -17.23 -29.40
N VAL A 776 5.77 -16.69 -28.53
CA VAL A 776 7.08 -16.14 -28.87
C VAL A 776 8.16 -16.92 -28.11
N LEU A 777 9.10 -17.52 -28.84
CA LEU A 777 10.24 -18.24 -28.29
C LEU A 777 11.48 -17.34 -28.37
N ASN A 778 12.09 -17.03 -27.22
CA ASN A 778 13.35 -16.29 -27.10
C ASN A 778 14.38 -17.12 -26.30
N VAL A 779 14.68 -18.32 -26.79
CA VAL A 779 15.53 -19.27 -26.06
C VAL A 779 16.95 -19.25 -26.65
N PHE A 780 17.75 -18.29 -26.19
CA PHE A 780 19.14 -18.10 -26.64
C PHE A 780 20.02 -19.34 -26.37
N ASN A 781 19.80 -20.00 -25.23
CA ASN A 781 20.38 -21.29 -24.91
C ASN A 781 19.36 -22.35 -25.28
N LYS A 782 19.61 -23.12 -26.36
CA LYS A 782 18.81 -24.30 -26.72
C LYS A 782 18.36 -25.01 -25.45
N LEU A 783 17.04 -25.07 -25.23
CA LEU A 783 16.45 -25.88 -24.18
C LEU A 783 17.12 -27.27 -24.22
N TYR A 784 17.33 -27.90 -23.07
CA TYR A 784 17.74 -29.30 -23.06
C TYR A 784 16.74 -30.10 -23.91
N ASP A 785 17.20 -31.15 -24.60
CA ASP A 785 16.40 -31.83 -25.63
C ASP A 785 15.04 -32.31 -25.09
N ASP A 786 15.00 -32.72 -23.81
CA ASP A 786 13.77 -33.09 -23.11
C ASP A 786 12.79 -31.92 -22.92
N ASP A 787 13.27 -30.73 -22.60
CA ASP A 787 12.47 -29.51 -22.45
C ASP A 787 11.93 -29.02 -23.80
N SER A 788 12.76 -29.06 -24.85
CA SER A 788 12.32 -28.80 -26.23
C SER A 788 11.19 -29.75 -26.63
N LYS A 789 11.38 -31.05 -26.40
CA LYS A 789 10.41 -32.08 -26.75
C LYS A 789 9.09 -31.90 -25.99
N HIS A 790 9.16 -31.51 -24.72
CA HIS A 790 7.97 -31.21 -23.92
C HIS A 790 7.23 -29.98 -24.43
N LEU A 791 7.92 -28.87 -24.69
CA LEU A 791 7.34 -27.65 -25.24
C LEU A 791 6.63 -27.88 -26.58
N PHE A 792 7.30 -28.54 -27.54
CA PHE A 792 6.72 -28.78 -28.86
C PHE A 792 5.57 -29.79 -28.84
N ARG A 793 5.54 -30.73 -27.87
CA ARG A 793 4.35 -31.57 -27.62
C ARG A 793 3.15 -30.73 -27.17
N MET A 794 3.35 -29.79 -26.25
CA MET A 794 2.29 -28.89 -25.82
C MET A 794 1.81 -27.98 -26.95
N LEU A 795 2.74 -27.43 -27.75
CA LEU A 795 2.41 -26.63 -28.93
C LEU A 795 1.57 -27.41 -29.93
N ALA A 796 1.96 -28.64 -30.26
CA ALA A 796 1.24 -29.50 -31.21
C ALA A 796 -0.23 -29.77 -30.81
N GLN A 797 -0.53 -29.71 -29.50
CA GLN A 797 -1.87 -29.94 -28.94
C GLN A 797 -2.66 -28.64 -28.67
N SER A 798 -2.08 -27.48 -28.93
CA SER A 798 -2.66 -26.17 -28.64
C SER A 798 -3.49 -25.59 -29.80
N ASN A 799 -4.22 -24.50 -29.53
CA ASN A 799 -4.93 -23.71 -30.54
C ASN A 799 -4.10 -22.54 -31.09
N VAL A 800 -2.77 -22.62 -30.98
CA VAL A 800 -1.87 -21.54 -31.38
C VAL A 800 -1.93 -21.32 -32.89
N THR A 801 -2.14 -20.07 -33.30
CA THR A 801 -2.23 -19.63 -34.70
C THR A 801 -1.00 -18.87 -35.16
N GLN A 802 -0.17 -18.37 -34.25
CA GLN A 802 1.09 -17.70 -34.56
C GLN A 802 2.22 -18.17 -33.63
N LEU A 803 3.40 -18.41 -34.20
CA LEU A 803 4.60 -18.82 -33.47
C LEU A 803 5.80 -18.00 -33.97
N ASP A 804 6.38 -17.20 -33.09
CA ASP A 804 7.53 -16.35 -33.39
C ASP A 804 8.79 -16.90 -32.70
N GLY A 805 9.96 -16.79 -33.34
CA GLY A 805 11.24 -17.26 -32.79
C GLY A 805 11.44 -18.79 -32.84
N CYS A 806 10.79 -19.49 -33.75
CA CYS A 806 10.98 -20.93 -33.92
C CYS A 806 12.45 -21.24 -34.28
N TYR A 807 13.08 -22.14 -33.52
CA TYR A 807 14.50 -22.51 -33.68
C TYR A 807 14.70 -23.90 -34.32
N THR A 808 13.62 -24.64 -34.59
CA THR A 808 13.69 -26.00 -35.13
C THR A 808 12.41 -26.42 -35.85
N VAL A 809 12.56 -27.23 -36.91
CA VAL A 809 11.47 -27.92 -37.62
C VAL A 809 11.48 -29.43 -37.36
N ALA A 810 12.31 -29.90 -36.42
CA ALA A 810 12.44 -31.33 -36.12
C ALA A 810 11.23 -31.90 -35.35
N TYR A 811 10.42 -31.04 -34.74
CA TYR A 811 9.25 -31.40 -33.96
C TYR A 811 7.97 -30.98 -34.69
N GLN A 812 6.85 -31.63 -34.34
CA GLN A 812 5.57 -31.33 -34.93
C GLN A 812 5.07 -29.94 -34.51
N LEU A 813 4.78 -29.09 -35.50
CA LEU A 813 4.17 -27.77 -35.29
C LEU A 813 2.64 -27.86 -35.13
N PRO A 814 1.99 -26.88 -34.49
CA PRO A 814 0.52 -26.84 -34.36
C PRO A 814 -0.16 -26.86 -35.73
N LYS A 815 -1.21 -27.70 -35.89
CA LYS A 815 -1.96 -27.77 -37.16
C LYS A 815 -2.77 -26.50 -37.45
N THR A 816 -3.08 -25.73 -36.41
CA THR A 816 -3.82 -24.46 -36.46
C THR A 816 -2.95 -23.27 -36.89
N LEU A 817 -1.64 -23.46 -37.02
CA LEU A 817 -0.69 -22.39 -37.27
C LEU A 817 -0.94 -21.68 -38.62
N LYS A 818 -0.97 -20.36 -38.58
CA LYS A 818 -1.16 -19.44 -39.73
C LYS A 818 0.07 -18.59 -40.00
N ARG A 819 0.79 -18.14 -38.97
CA ARG A 819 2.03 -17.36 -39.10
C ARG A 819 3.18 -18.05 -38.34
N LEU A 820 4.36 -18.09 -38.93
CA LEU A 820 5.57 -18.65 -38.33
C LEU A 820 6.78 -17.75 -38.61
N THR A 821 7.48 -17.31 -37.56
CA THR A 821 8.75 -16.60 -37.68
C THR A 821 9.87 -17.40 -37.03
N PHE A 822 11.03 -17.48 -37.69
CA PHE A 822 12.21 -18.19 -37.21
C PHE A 822 13.17 -17.29 -36.42
N ASP A 823 13.94 -17.89 -35.52
CA ASP A 823 14.99 -17.18 -34.79
C ASP A 823 16.21 -16.84 -35.69
N ARG A 824 17.14 -16.04 -35.16
CA ARG A 824 18.36 -15.62 -35.89
C ARG A 824 19.43 -16.70 -36.02
N TYR A 825 19.33 -17.80 -35.27
CA TYR A 825 20.31 -18.89 -35.20
C TYR A 825 19.89 -20.08 -36.08
N PHE A 826 18.65 -20.08 -36.56
CA PHE A 826 18.11 -21.09 -37.43
C PHE A 826 18.88 -21.13 -38.75
N SER A 827 19.61 -22.22 -38.96
CA SER A 827 20.52 -22.40 -40.09
C SER A 827 20.43 -23.81 -40.70
N ARG A 828 19.45 -24.61 -40.27
CA ARG A 828 19.25 -25.97 -40.77
C ARG A 828 18.48 -25.95 -42.09
N PRO A 829 18.76 -26.87 -43.04
CA PRO A 829 17.96 -27.01 -44.25
C PRO A 829 16.48 -27.29 -43.93
N LEU A 830 15.58 -26.76 -44.75
CA LEU A 830 14.14 -27.00 -44.66
C LEU A 830 13.78 -28.22 -45.50
N PRO A 831 13.28 -29.33 -44.89
CA PRO A 831 12.84 -30.48 -45.67
C PRO A 831 11.44 -30.24 -46.26
N ALA A 832 11.14 -30.91 -47.38
CA ALA A 832 9.82 -30.87 -48.01
C ALA A 832 8.71 -31.28 -47.01
N GLY A 833 7.62 -30.52 -46.96
CA GLY A 833 6.49 -30.78 -46.06
C GLY A 833 6.74 -30.49 -44.57
N CYS A 834 7.79 -29.76 -44.20
CA CYS A 834 8.07 -29.42 -42.79
C CYS A 834 7.07 -28.44 -42.16
N PHE A 835 6.29 -27.71 -42.98
CA PHE A 835 5.29 -26.76 -42.53
C PHE A 835 3.87 -27.36 -42.55
N PRO A 836 2.98 -26.94 -41.63
CA PRO A 836 1.59 -27.38 -41.64
C PRO A 836 0.83 -26.80 -42.86
N PRO A 837 -0.12 -27.55 -43.46
CA PRO A 837 -0.81 -27.15 -44.71
C PRO A 837 -1.71 -25.91 -44.57
N GLY A 838 -2.00 -25.47 -43.33
CA GLY A 838 -2.82 -24.30 -43.06
C GLY A 838 -2.06 -22.98 -43.00
N ILE A 839 -0.74 -22.99 -43.14
CA ILE A 839 0.14 -21.83 -42.95
C ILE A 839 -0.05 -20.80 -44.07
N LYS A 840 -0.05 -19.51 -43.68
CA LYS A 840 -0.28 -18.36 -44.56
C LYS A 840 0.94 -17.46 -44.65
N GLU A 841 1.72 -17.35 -43.58
CA GLU A 841 2.85 -16.44 -43.51
C GLU A 841 4.08 -17.11 -42.87
N ILE A 842 5.24 -16.99 -43.51
CA ILE A 842 6.52 -17.50 -43.01
C ILE A 842 7.58 -16.39 -43.08
N GLU A 843 8.32 -16.19 -42.00
CA GLU A 843 9.44 -15.25 -41.91
C GLU A 843 10.71 -15.97 -41.45
N LEU A 844 11.77 -15.86 -42.25
CA LEU A 844 13.06 -16.55 -42.14
C LEU A 844 14.22 -15.52 -42.19
N PRO A 845 14.27 -14.54 -41.27
CA PRO A 845 15.06 -13.31 -41.42
C PRO A 845 16.58 -13.50 -41.58
N PHE A 846 17.14 -14.60 -41.05
CA PHE A 846 18.58 -14.91 -41.09
C PHE A 846 18.90 -16.18 -41.87
N PHE A 847 17.93 -16.77 -42.55
CA PHE A 847 18.10 -18.03 -43.25
C PHE A 847 18.96 -17.85 -44.51
N ASN A 848 19.93 -18.75 -44.71
CA ASN A 848 20.78 -18.71 -45.90
C ASN A 848 21.20 -20.14 -46.31
N LYS A 849 20.23 -20.95 -46.69
CA LYS A 849 20.43 -22.28 -47.30
C LYS A 849 19.60 -22.40 -48.58
N PRO A 850 19.97 -23.28 -49.52
CA PRO A 850 19.15 -23.54 -50.70
C PRO A 850 17.74 -24.00 -50.31
N ILE A 851 16.74 -23.52 -51.06
CA ILE A 851 15.33 -23.87 -50.88
C ILE A 851 14.97 -24.89 -51.98
N GLN A 852 14.53 -26.07 -51.58
CA GLN A 852 14.12 -27.13 -52.50
C GLN A 852 12.63 -27.01 -52.86
N SER A 853 12.25 -27.55 -54.02
CA SER A 853 10.84 -27.68 -54.40
C SER A 853 10.05 -28.51 -53.36
N GLY A 854 8.80 -28.12 -53.09
CA GLY A 854 7.93 -28.77 -52.11
C GLY A 854 8.18 -28.40 -50.65
N VAL A 855 9.10 -27.46 -50.37
CA VAL A 855 9.25 -26.87 -49.03
C VAL A 855 8.05 -25.99 -48.68
N PHE A 856 7.67 -25.08 -49.58
CA PHE A 856 6.50 -24.23 -49.41
C PHE A 856 5.32 -24.79 -50.21
N LEU A 857 4.17 -24.93 -49.54
CA LEU A 857 2.96 -25.49 -50.13
C LEU A 857 2.02 -24.40 -50.66
N ASP A 858 1.18 -24.74 -51.63
CA ASP A 858 0.10 -23.87 -52.10
C ASP A 858 -0.86 -23.54 -50.96
N GLY A 859 -1.15 -22.25 -50.79
CA GLY A 859 -1.88 -21.70 -49.66
C GLY A 859 -1.08 -20.64 -48.89
N LEU A 860 0.26 -20.65 -48.99
CA LEU A 860 1.14 -19.62 -48.45
C LEU A 860 0.97 -18.28 -49.20
N GLU A 861 0.72 -17.20 -48.47
CA GLU A 861 0.44 -15.87 -49.01
C GLU A 861 1.62 -14.91 -48.80
N LYS A 862 2.40 -15.08 -47.73
CA LYS A 862 3.57 -14.24 -47.41
C LYS A 862 4.80 -15.07 -47.07
N LEU A 863 5.92 -14.72 -47.71
CA LEU A 863 7.25 -15.27 -47.43
C LEU A 863 8.28 -14.15 -47.28
N ASP A 864 8.95 -14.09 -46.14
CA ASP A 864 10.10 -13.21 -45.93
C ASP A 864 11.36 -14.04 -45.70
N LEU A 865 12.32 -14.01 -46.63
CA LEU A 865 13.62 -14.69 -46.49
C LEU A 865 14.67 -13.80 -45.80
N GLY A 866 14.32 -12.55 -45.49
CA GLY A 866 15.20 -11.60 -44.83
C GLY A 866 16.40 -11.12 -45.65
N ASP A 867 17.21 -10.28 -45.03
CA ASP A 867 18.35 -9.61 -45.65
C ASP A 867 19.64 -10.45 -45.62
N LYS A 868 19.60 -11.71 -45.15
CA LYS A 868 20.79 -12.59 -45.13
C LYS A 868 20.72 -13.71 -46.16
N PHE A 869 19.63 -13.82 -46.90
CA PHE A 869 19.43 -14.87 -47.87
C PHE A 869 20.17 -14.59 -49.17
N ASP A 870 21.17 -15.42 -49.47
CA ASP A 870 22.02 -15.30 -50.66
C ASP A 870 22.37 -16.69 -51.25
N SER A 871 21.45 -17.65 -51.07
CA SER A 871 21.59 -18.99 -51.60
C SER A 871 20.88 -19.10 -52.96
N PRO A 872 21.37 -19.93 -53.90
CA PRO A 872 20.73 -20.10 -55.20
C PRO A 872 19.26 -20.48 -55.07
N ILE A 873 18.40 -19.74 -55.75
CA ILE A 873 17.02 -20.13 -56.03
C ILE A 873 17.08 -20.93 -57.35
N GLU A 874 16.68 -22.20 -57.32
CA GLU A 874 16.66 -23.05 -58.51
C GLU A 874 15.80 -22.40 -59.61
N ASP A 875 16.23 -22.50 -60.88
CA ASP A 875 15.53 -21.93 -62.05
C ASP A 875 14.14 -22.57 -62.34
N ASN A 876 13.64 -23.41 -61.42
CA ASN A 876 12.45 -24.22 -61.60
C ASN A 876 11.21 -23.52 -61.03
N VAL A 877 10.08 -23.65 -61.73
CA VAL A 877 8.84 -22.86 -61.53
C VAL A 877 8.13 -23.16 -60.19
N ASP A 878 8.58 -24.17 -59.44
CA ASP A 878 7.87 -24.71 -58.28
C ASP A 878 8.57 -24.42 -56.92
N VAL A 879 9.53 -23.49 -56.87
CA VAL A 879 10.18 -23.10 -55.60
C VAL A 879 9.27 -22.20 -54.76
N PHE A 880 8.58 -21.24 -55.39
CA PHE A 880 7.61 -20.36 -54.74
C PHE A 880 6.18 -20.72 -55.18
N PRO A 881 5.22 -20.86 -54.25
CA PRO A 881 3.85 -21.25 -54.59
C PRO A 881 3.10 -20.13 -55.32
N SER A 882 2.14 -20.50 -56.17
CA SER A 882 1.34 -19.55 -56.96
C SER A 882 0.40 -18.68 -56.12
N SER A 883 0.11 -19.12 -54.89
CA SER A 883 -0.68 -18.38 -53.89
C SER A 883 0.09 -17.21 -53.27
N LEU A 884 1.40 -17.09 -53.48
CA LEU A 884 2.20 -16.06 -52.85
C LEU A 884 1.81 -14.65 -53.36
N ARG A 885 1.63 -13.72 -52.42
CA ARG A 885 1.30 -12.30 -52.65
C ARG A 885 2.37 -11.37 -52.11
N TYR A 886 3.09 -11.78 -51.07
CA TYR A 886 4.19 -11.03 -50.48
C TYR A 886 5.48 -11.86 -50.53
N LEU A 887 6.55 -11.27 -51.05
CA LEU A 887 7.88 -11.85 -51.06
C LEU A 887 8.91 -10.81 -50.63
N SER A 888 9.79 -11.18 -49.71
CA SER A 888 10.98 -10.41 -49.34
C SER A 888 12.22 -11.27 -49.53
N VAL A 889 13.16 -10.79 -50.34
CA VAL A 889 14.44 -11.44 -50.63
C VAL A 889 15.54 -10.38 -50.51
N GLY A 890 16.50 -10.59 -49.62
CA GLY A 890 17.49 -9.55 -49.35
C GLY A 890 18.95 -9.95 -49.34
N ASN A 891 19.78 -9.02 -49.82
CA ASN A 891 21.20 -9.17 -50.18
C ASN A 891 21.51 -10.27 -51.19
N TYR A 892 20.58 -10.54 -52.11
CA TYR A 892 20.77 -11.52 -53.18
C TYR A 892 21.83 -11.03 -54.19
N ARG A 893 22.95 -11.76 -54.28
CA ARG A 893 24.10 -11.44 -55.16
C ARG A 893 24.08 -12.22 -56.47
N LEU A 894 23.39 -13.34 -56.50
CA LEU A 894 23.36 -14.26 -57.63
C LEU A 894 22.58 -13.66 -58.81
N ASN A 895 22.75 -14.26 -60.00
CA ASN A 895 22.07 -13.79 -61.20
C ASN A 895 20.55 -13.97 -61.06
N LEU A 896 19.81 -12.96 -61.49
CA LEU A 896 18.36 -13.02 -61.65
C LEU A 896 18.04 -13.77 -62.96
N HIS A 897 16.89 -14.43 -63.02
CA HIS A 897 16.41 -15.13 -64.22
C HIS A 897 14.91 -14.86 -64.46
N LEU A 898 14.42 -15.19 -65.65
CA LEU A 898 13.01 -15.07 -66.01
C LEU A 898 12.14 -15.99 -65.15
N ASN A 899 10.95 -15.54 -64.73
CA ASN A 899 10.02 -16.28 -63.86
C ASN A 899 10.52 -16.57 -62.44
N MET A 900 11.57 -15.88 -61.98
CA MET A 900 12.07 -16.01 -60.60
C MET A 900 11.00 -15.67 -59.54
N PHE A 901 10.12 -14.72 -59.85
CA PHE A 901 9.05 -14.26 -58.96
C PHE A 901 7.68 -14.79 -59.42
N PRO A 902 6.80 -15.20 -58.50
CA PRO A 902 5.51 -15.79 -58.86
C PRO A 902 4.56 -14.76 -59.51
N PRO A 903 3.69 -15.19 -60.44
CA PRO A 903 2.92 -14.29 -61.30
C PRO A 903 1.81 -13.50 -60.60
N ASN A 904 1.39 -13.91 -59.39
CA ASN A 904 0.35 -13.24 -58.61
C ASN A 904 0.93 -12.34 -57.50
N LEU A 905 2.24 -12.07 -57.52
CA LEU A 905 2.90 -11.31 -56.47
C LEU A 905 2.41 -9.85 -56.45
N GLU A 906 1.98 -9.36 -55.29
CA GLU A 906 1.46 -8.01 -55.09
C GLU A 906 2.47 -7.11 -54.36
N TYR A 907 3.35 -7.69 -53.54
CA TYR A 907 4.39 -7.02 -52.77
C TYR A 907 5.73 -7.71 -52.95
N LEU A 908 6.76 -6.97 -53.37
CA LEU A 908 8.13 -7.43 -53.45
C LEU A 908 9.05 -6.47 -52.68
N LYS A 909 9.74 -6.96 -51.64
CA LYS A 909 10.94 -6.31 -51.10
C LYS A 909 12.17 -7.01 -51.67
N TYR A 910 13.00 -6.27 -52.39
CA TYR A 910 14.21 -6.80 -52.99
C TYR A 910 15.39 -5.91 -52.59
N THR A 911 16.28 -6.38 -51.72
CA THR A 911 17.50 -5.66 -51.33
C THR A 911 18.72 -6.27 -52.02
N GLY A 912 18.75 -6.26 -53.36
CA GLY A 912 19.87 -6.80 -54.13
C GLY A 912 20.95 -5.78 -54.47
N TYR A 913 22.02 -6.26 -55.11
CA TYR A 913 23.07 -5.42 -55.70
C TYR A 913 22.57 -4.78 -57.01
N ARG A 914 23.26 -3.74 -57.48
CA ARG A 914 22.97 -3.03 -58.74
C ARG A 914 23.12 -3.97 -59.96
N ARG A 915 22.04 -4.70 -60.29
CA ARG A 915 21.98 -5.71 -61.36
C ARG A 915 21.07 -5.24 -62.51
N PRO A 916 21.42 -5.57 -63.76
CA PRO A 916 20.58 -5.22 -64.91
C PRO A 916 19.19 -5.83 -64.79
N PHE A 917 18.19 -5.08 -65.23
CA PHE A 917 16.80 -5.55 -65.32
C PHE A 917 16.68 -6.64 -66.40
N ILE A 918 15.84 -7.64 -66.15
CA ILE A 918 15.47 -8.67 -67.13
C ILE A 918 14.00 -8.47 -67.47
N GLU A 919 13.70 -8.29 -68.76
CA GLU A 919 12.32 -8.09 -69.23
C GLU A 919 11.42 -9.27 -68.84
N GLY A 920 10.24 -8.96 -68.28
CA GLY A 920 9.29 -9.97 -67.79
C GLY A 920 9.61 -10.56 -66.40
N MET A 921 10.67 -10.11 -65.71
CA MET A 921 11.01 -10.60 -64.36
C MET A 921 10.02 -10.16 -63.27
N LEU A 922 9.48 -8.94 -63.35
CA LEU A 922 8.49 -8.43 -62.40
C LEU A 922 7.07 -8.65 -62.94
N PRO A 923 6.14 -9.19 -62.13
CA PRO A 923 4.78 -9.45 -62.58
C PRO A 923 3.90 -8.18 -62.59
N ASP A 924 2.94 -8.13 -63.51
CA ASP A 924 1.98 -7.02 -63.63
C ASP A 924 1.05 -6.87 -62.41
N SER A 925 0.90 -7.93 -61.61
CA SER A 925 0.13 -7.92 -60.36
C SER A 925 0.76 -7.08 -59.24
N LEU A 926 1.98 -6.58 -59.44
CA LEU A 926 2.75 -5.90 -58.40
C LEU A 926 2.18 -4.51 -58.09
N HIS A 927 1.77 -4.31 -56.83
CA HIS A 927 1.28 -3.05 -56.31
C HIS A 927 2.34 -2.31 -55.48
N THR A 928 3.24 -3.05 -54.84
CA THR A 928 4.30 -2.52 -53.98
C THR A 928 5.65 -3.13 -54.31
N LEU A 929 6.64 -2.27 -54.59
CA LEU A 929 8.02 -2.64 -54.80
C LEU A 929 8.92 -1.85 -53.86
N ILE A 930 9.63 -2.53 -52.96
CA ILE A 930 10.47 -1.91 -51.94
C ILE A 930 11.95 -2.23 -52.19
N ASN A 931 12.79 -1.20 -52.02
CA ASN A 931 14.24 -1.22 -52.21
C ASN A 931 14.70 -1.57 -53.64
N ALA A 932 13.90 -1.21 -54.64
CA ALA A 932 14.24 -1.42 -56.04
C ALA A 932 15.60 -0.78 -56.40
N PRO A 933 16.47 -1.47 -57.17
CA PRO A 933 17.65 -0.87 -57.76
C PRO A 933 17.28 0.29 -58.69
N ASP A 934 18.09 1.34 -58.69
CA ASP A 934 17.94 2.50 -59.58
C ASP A 934 17.95 2.10 -61.07
N THR A 935 18.74 1.08 -61.42
CA THR A 935 18.80 0.53 -62.80
C THR A 935 17.49 -0.05 -63.34
N TRP A 936 16.44 -0.21 -62.51
CA TRP A 936 15.15 -0.75 -62.94
C TRP A 936 14.11 0.33 -63.30
N LEU A 937 14.43 1.62 -63.07
CA LEU A 937 13.50 2.75 -63.19
C LEU A 937 12.72 2.79 -64.51
N GLU A 938 13.42 2.77 -65.66
CA GLU A 938 12.81 2.81 -66.99
C GLU A 938 11.73 1.72 -67.20
N HIS A 939 11.90 0.57 -66.53
CA HIS A 939 11.00 -0.58 -66.65
C HIS A 939 9.90 -0.56 -65.59
N ILE A 940 10.20 -0.09 -64.38
CA ILE A 940 9.23 0.11 -63.30
C ILE A 940 8.14 1.11 -63.75
N GLY A 941 8.50 2.14 -64.51
CA GLY A 941 7.57 3.10 -65.12
C GLY A 941 6.46 2.48 -65.97
N LYS A 942 6.67 1.26 -66.48
CA LYS A 942 5.74 0.53 -67.35
C LYS A 942 4.79 -0.39 -66.56
N LEU A 943 4.99 -0.58 -65.24
CA LEU A 943 4.15 -1.44 -64.42
C LEU A 943 2.77 -0.80 -64.18
N PRO A 944 1.66 -1.44 -64.60
CA PRO A 944 0.35 -0.80 -64.65
C PRO A 944 -0.32 -0.62 -63.27
N ASN A 945 -0.02 -1.50 -62.31
CA ASN A 945 -0.71 -1.55 -61.01
C ASN A 945 0.13 -1.02 -59.84
N LEU A 946 1.35 -0.51 -60.11
CA LEU A 946 2.27 -0.12 -59.05
C LEU A 946 1.82 1.19 -58.38
N THR A 947 1.52 1.11 -57.08
CA THR A 947 1.09 2.26 -56.27
C THR A 947 2.11 2.67 -55.21
N ASN A 948 3.01 1.76 -54.79
CA ASN A 948 4.02 2.04 -53.77
C ASN A 948 5.41 1.64 -54.27
N LEU A 949 6.35 2.58 -54.27
CA LEU A 949 7.71 2.37 -54.74
C LEU A 949 8.70 2.87 -53.70
N SER A 950 9.71 2.06 -53.38
CA SER A 950 10.90 2.50 -52.68
C SER A 950 12.14 2.14 -53.49
N ILE A 951 13.06 3.09 -53.62
CA ILE A 951 14.31 2.97 -54.39
C ILE A 951 15.47 3.10 -53.42
N LEU A 952 16.40 2.13 -53.45
CA LEU A 952 17.55 2.08 -52.56
C LEU A 952 18.82 1.73 -53.34
N VAL A 953 19.93 2.42 -53.05
CA VAL A 953 21.28 1.99 -53.47
C VAL A 953 21.90 1.21 -52.32
N ASN A 954 22.44 0.02 -52.56
CA ASN A 954 23.13 -0.75 -51.51
C ASN A 954 24.48 -0.10 -51.18
N SER A 955 24.86 -0.01 -49.89
CA SER A 955 26.17 0.53 -49.49
C SER A 955 27.33 -0.31 -50.00
N ALA A 956 27.12 -1.61 -50.25
CA ALA A 956 28.13 -2.49 -50.82
C ALA A 956 28.41 -2.23 -52.32
N ASP A 957 27.53 -1.50 -53.01
CA ASP A 957 27.76 -1.01 -54.38
C ASP A 957 28.56 0.32 -54.40
N VAL A 958 28.86 0.88 -53.23
CA VAL A 958 29.59 2.15 -53.07
C VAL A 958 31.01 1.84 -52.59
N ILE A 959 32.01 2.06 -53.46
CA ILE A 959 33.42 1.98 -53.08
C ILE A 959 33.71 3.17 -52.16
N TYR A 960 34.23 2.92 -50.96
CA TYR A 960 34.62 3.95 -49.99
C TYR A 960 35.87 4.69 -50.46
N ASP A 961 35.67 5.68 -51.33
CA ASP A 961 36.65 6.75 -51.56
C ASP A 961 35.93 8.09 -51.46
N ALA A 962 36.28 8.87 -50.45
CA ALA A 962 35.51 10.05 -49.99
C ALA A 962 35.46 11.20 -51.01
N ASP A 963 36.30 11.14 -52.05
CA ASP A 963 36.45 12.19 -53.05
C ASP A 963 35.82 11.84 -54.43
N THR A 964 35.21 10.66 -54.60
CA THR A 964 34.68 10.19 -55.92
C THR A 964 33.26 9.60 -55.91
N ILE A 965 32.41 9.92 -54.93
CA ILE A 965 30.99 9.52 -55.00
C ILE A 965 30.26 10.41 -56.02
N GLY A 966 30.16 9.94 -57.27
CA GLY A 966 29.30 10.55 -58.28
C GLY A 966 27.82 10.41 -57.86
N THR A 967 27.10 11.53 -57.77
CA THR A 967 25.65 11.52 -57.53
C THR A 967 24.93 10.85 -58.71
N ILE A 968 24.00 9.93 -58.43
CA ILE A 968 23.19 9.27 -59.47
C ILE A 968 22.04 10.20 -59.87
N GLU A 969 21.87 10.45 -61.16
CA GLU A 969 20.72 11.21 -61.68
C GLU A 969 19.47 10.33 -61.72
N LEU A 970 18.38 10.81 -61.14
CA LEU A 970 17.09 10.12 -61.08
C LEU A 970 15.99 10.98 -61.68
N ASP A 971 15.48 10.60 -62.85
CA ASP A 971 14.38 11.30 -63.53
C ASP A 971 13.03 10.77 -63.03
N LEU A 972 12.27 11.62 -62.32
CA LEU A 972 10.95 11.29 -61.79
C LEU A 972 9.89 11.10 -62.88
N ASN A 973 10.17 11.52 -64.13
CA ASN A 973 9.29 11.24 -65.26
C ASN A 973 9.24 9.75 -65.64
N GLU A 974 10.24 8.97 -65.23
CA GLU A 974 10.31 7.51 -65.46
C GLU A 974 9.52 6.70 -64.43
N ILE A 975 8.92 7.35 -63.43
CA ILE A 975 8.12 6.71 -62.39
C ILE A 975 6.63 6.64 -62.82
N PRO A 976 5.86 5.60 -62.44
CA PRO A 976 4.45 5.50 -62.79
C PRO A 976 3.62 6.70 -62.34
N ARG A 977 2.80 7.25 -63.25
CA ARG A 977 1.91 8.40 -62.97
C ARG A 977 0.76 8.08 -62.00
N GLY A 978 0.51 6.80 -61.72
CA GLY A 978 -0.51 6.34 -60.76
C GLY A 978 0.01 6.20 -59.32
N LEU A 979 1.31 6.42 -59.10
CA LEU A 979 1.98 6.13 -57.83
C LEU A 979 1.39 6.94 -56.67
N LYS A 980 1.15 6.30 -55.53
CA LYS A 980 0.64 6.90 -54.29
C LYS A 980 1.74 7.13 -53.26
N THR A 981 2.70 6.22 -53.17
CA THR A 981 3.81 6.31 -52.21
C THR A 981 5.15 6.20 -52.92
N LEU A 982 6.05 7.15 -52.67
CA LEU A 982 7.44 7.12 -53.14
C LEU A 982 8.41 7.31 -51.98
N ILE A 983 9.37 6.40 -51.82
CA ILE A 983 10.41 6.48 -50.78
C ILE A 983 11.78 6.37 -51.46
N LEU A 984 12.60 7.41 -51.35
CA LEU A 984 13.95 7.44 -51.92
C LEU A 984 14.97 7.28 -50.78
N GLY A 985 15.91 6.35 -50.93
CA GLY A 985 16.90 6.03 -49.90
C GLY A 985 16.37 5.06 -48.83
N SER A 986 17.18 4.83 -47.80
CA SER A 986 16.82 4.00 -46.64
C SER A 986 16.54 4.91 -45.45
N PRO A 987 15.28 5.02 -44.99
CA PRO A 987 14.93 5.86 -43.85
C PRO A 987 15.71 5.53 -42.56
N ASP A 988 16.14 4.29 -42.39
CA ASP A 988 16.80 3.78 -41.17
C ASP A 988 18.34 3.77 -41.25
N ILE A 989 18.91 3.63 -42.45
CA ILE A 989 20.37 3.59 -42.66
C ILE A 989 20.90 5.00 -42.92
N ASP A 990 20.22 5.77 -43.77
CA ASP A 990 20.62 7.13 -44.12
C ASP A 990 20.59 8.06 -42.89
N SER A 991 19.83 7.67 -41.87
CA SER A 991 19.60 8.45 -40.66
C SER A 991 20.60 8.19 -39.52
N ARG A 992 21.35 7.08 -39.56
CA ARG A 992 22.36 6.75 -38.53
C ARG A 992 23.81 7.04 -38.96
N GLN A 993 24.09 7.09 -40.26
CA GLN A 993 25.49 7.13 -40.77
C GLN A 993 25.92 8.46 -41.41
N ASN A 994 25.08 9.50 -41.37
CA ASN A 994 25.36 10.81 -41.97
C ASN A 994 25.90 10.69 -43.42
N THR A 995 25.23 9.85 -44.22
CA THR A 995 25.71 9.42 -45.54
C THR A 995 25.49 10.48 -46.62
N TYR A 996 26.48 10.62 -47.51
CA TYR A 996 26.45 11.48 -48.70
C TYR A 996 25.17 11.33 -49.55
N PRO A 997 24.74 12.40 -50.25
CA PRO A 997 23.54 12.37 -51.07
C PRO A 997 23.73 11.40 -52.25
N ARG A 998 22.88 10.37 -52.33
CA ARG A 998 23.03 9.31 -53.34
C ARG A 998 22.37 9.65 -54.67
N PHE A 999 21.29 10.43 -54.66
CA PHE A 999 20.54 10.79 -55.87
C PHE A 999 20.42 12.30 -56.05
N ARG A 1000 20.38 12.74 -57.32
CA ARG A 1000 19.93 14.06 -57.73
C ARG A 1000 18.64 13.90 -58.53
N LEU A 1001 17.58 14.56 -58.07
CA LEU A 1001 16.24 14.42 -58.63
C LEU A 1001 16.04 15.41 -59.77
N HIS A 1002 15.58 14.90 -60.90
CA HIS A 1002 15.14 15.66 -62.06
C HIS A 1002 13.65 15.43 -62.32
N GLY A 1003 12.98 16.44 -62.87
CA GLY A 1003 11.55 16.36 -63.18
C GLY A 1003 10.63 16.67 -61.99
N ALA A 1004 9.34 16.81 -62.31
CA ALA A 1004 8.30 17.09 -61.31
C ALA A 1004 7.83 15.79 -60.66
N LEU A 1005 7.50 15.85 -59.36
CA LEU A 1005 6.87 14.72 -58.68
C LEU A 1005 5.48 14.44 -59.30
N PRO A 1006 5.09 13.17 -59.52
CA PRO A 1006 3.73 12.87 -59.95
C PRO A 1006 2.71 13.38 -58.91
N ASN A 1007 1.69 14.11 -59.38
CA ASN A 1007 0.65 14.69 -58.51
C ASN A 1007 -0.26 13.64 -57.85
N SER A 1008 -0.17 12.38 -58.27
CA SER A 1008 -0.86 11.25 -57.66
C SER A 1008 -0.28 10.85 -56.31
N VAL A 1009 0.98 11.24 -56.02
CA VAL A 1009 1.73 10.85 -54.82
C VAL A 1009 1.16 11.58 -53.61
N GLU A 1010 0.68 10.80 -52.65
CA GLU A 1010 0.13 11.27 -51.38
C GLU A 1010 1.08 10.99 -50.19
N SER A 1011 2.13 10.18 -50.38
CA SER A 1011 3.16 9.95 -49.37
C SER A 1011 4.54 9.94 -50.00
N PHE A 1012 5.42 10.84 -49.58
CA PHE A 1012 6.73 11.01 -50.22
C PHE A 1012 7.86 11.16 -49.19
N ASN A 1013 8.93 10.41 -49.37
CA ASN A 1013 10.17 10.54 -48.61
C ASN A 1013 11.35 10.80 -49.56
N THR A 1014 11.99 11.96 -49.41
CA THR A 1014 13.11 12.36 -50.27
C THR A 1014 14.42 11.67 -49.92
N GLY A 1015 14.56 11.05 -48.75
CA GLY A 1015 15.86 10.60 -48.22
C GLY A 1015 16.90 11.73 -48.22
N THR A 1016 18.16 11.40 -48.48
CA THR A 1016 19.28 12.37 -48.62
C THR A 1016 19.45 12.89 -50.07
N CYS A 1017 18.39 12.94 -50.88
CA CYS A 1017 18.50 13.35 -52.29
C CYS A 1017 18.76 14.87 -52.45
N ILE A 1018 19.45 15.25 -53.54
CA ILE A 1018 19.61 16.63 -53.99
C ILE A 1018 18.45 16.97 -54.94
N PHE A 1019 17.74 18.06 -54.71
CA PHE A 1019 16.66 18.52 -55.58
C PHE A 1019 16.47 20.04 -55.51
N GLN A 1020 15.82 20.61 -56.53
CA GLN A 1020 15.35 22.00 -56.53
C GLN A 1020 13.84 22.03 -56.27
N SER A 1021 13.43 22.80 -55.26
CA SER A 1021 12.03 22.84 -54.80
C SER A 1021 11.05 23.22 -55.90
N ASP A 1022 11.38 24.24 -56.70
CA ASP A 1022 10.53 24.74 -57.78
C ASP A 1022 10.41 23.77 -58.98
N ILE A 1023 11.39 22.87 -59.15
CA ILE A 1023 11.35 21.83 -60.18
C ILE A 1023 10.54 20.62 -59.68
N LEU A 1024 10.78 20.21 -58.44
CA LEU A 1024 10.13 19.06 -57.82
C LEU A 1024 8.64 19.31 -57.58
N PHE A 1025 8.30 20.53 -57.15
CA PHE A 1025 6.95 21.00 -56.85
C PHE A 1025 6.58 22.23 -57.70
N PRO A 1026 6.38 22.06 -59.02
CA PRO A 1026 6.09 23.17 -59.91
C PRO A 1026 4.84 23.94 -59.48
N SER A 1027 4.91 25.27 -59.49
CA SER A 1027 3.89 26.19 -58.97
C SER A 1027 2.49 26.02 -59.60
N GLY A 1028 2.41 25.47 -60.81
CA GLY A 1028 1.16 25.17 -61.51
C GLY A 1028 0.41 23.92 -61.02
N THR A 1029 0.98 23.15 -60.06
CA THR A 1029 0.40 21.90 -59.56
C THR A 1029 0.23 21.97 -58.04
N GLN A 1030 -0.96 21.62 -57.55
CA GLN A 1030 -1.24 21.49 -56.12
C GLN A 1030 -0.87 20.08 -55.65
N TYR A 1031 -0.12 19.97 -54.55
CA TYR A 1031 0.25 18.71 -53.92
C TYR A 1031 -0.37 18.61 -52.52
N ASP A 1032 -1.06 17.51 -52.24
CA ASP A 1032 -1.73 17.23 -50.97
C ASP A 1032 -1.22 15.90 -50.38
N PHE A 1033 -0.26 15.99 -49.47
CA PHE A 1033 0.35 14.82 -48.84
C PHE A 1033 -0.38 14.39 -47.56
N LYS A 1034 -0.60 13.08 -47.43
CA LYS A 1034 -0.84 12.43 -46.14
C LYS A 1034 0.42 12.47 -45.27
N GLU A 1035 1.58 12.19 -45.88
CA GLU A 1035 2.88 12.19 -45.22
C GLU A 1035 3.99 12.69 -46.15
N LEU A 1036 4.75 13.69 -45.70
CA LEU A 1036 5.91 14.22 -46.41
C LEU A 1036 7.14 14.12 -45.51
N SER A 1037 8.21 13.53 -46.00
CA SER A 1037 9.50 13.43 -45.31
C SER A 1037 10.60 14.06 -46.16
N ILE A 1038 11.30 15.03 -45.58
CA ILE A 1038 12.34 15.80 -46.26
C ILE A 1038 13.67 15.64 -45.50
N GLY A 1039 14.68 15.06 -46.16
CA GLY A 1039 16.04 14.92 -45.63
C GLY A 1039 17.02 15.96 -46.19
N CYS A 1040 18.17 16.17 -45.51
CA CYS A 1040 19.12 17.23 -45.84
C CYS A 1040 20.39 16.78 -46.59
N HIS A 1041 20.81 17.58 -47.57
CA HIS A 1041 22.21 17.92 -47.90
C HIS A 1041 22.28 19.27 -48.65
N GLY A 1042 22.31 20.41 -47.93
CA GLY A 1042 22.39 21.78 -48.50
C GLY A 1042 21.22 22.73 -48.14
N GLN A 1043 21.41 24.05 -48.32
CA GLN A 1043 20.57 25.14 -47.75
C GLN A 1043 19.05 24.85 -47.77
N SER A 1044 18.44 24.87 -46.57
CA SER A 1044 17.02 24.69 -46.34
C SER A 1044 16.19 25.72 -47.12
N GLN A 1045 15.70 25.35 -48.31
CA GLN A 1045 14.70 26.15 -49.01
C GLN A 1045 13.31 25.94 -48.37
N PRO A 1046 12.46 26.99 -48.30
CA PRO A 1046 11.10 26.87 -47.78
C PRO A 1046 10.26 25.92 -48.64
N ILE A 1047 9.31 25.24 -48.01
CA ILE A 1047 8.35 24.40 -48.72
C ILE A 1047 7.42 25.31 -49.54
N PRO A 1048 7.24 25.07 -50.85
CA PRO A 1048 6.41 25.93 -51.69
C PRO A 1048 4.95 25.98 -51.24
N ALA A 1049 4.28 27.12 -51.45
CA ALA A 1049 2.90 27.34 -50.97
C ALA A 1049 1.85 26.42 -51.61
N ASN A 1050 2.14 25.85 -52.79
CA ASN A 1050 1.32 24.84 -53.48
C ASN A 1050 1.44 23.43 -52.89
N VAL A 1051 2.24 23.25 -51.82
CA VAL A 1051 2.39 21.98 -51.10
C VAL A 1051 1.63 22.03 -49.77
N ARG A 1052 0.79 21.03 -49.52
CA ARG A 1052 0.09 20.79 -48.26
C ARG A 1052 0.44 19.41 -47.74
N ALA A 1053 0.54 19.27 -46.41
CA ALA A 1053 0.82 17.99 -45.78
C ALA A 1053 0.10 17.87 -44.45
N LYS A 1054 -0.46 16.70 -44.13
CA LYS A 1054 -1.01 16.42 -42.78
C LYS A 1054 0.08 16.03 -41.78
N LYS A 1055 1.00 15.17 -42.21
CA LYS A 1055 2.20 14.77 -41.46
C LYS A 1055 3.44 15.25 -42.21
N LEU A 1056 4.32 15.94 -41.50
CA LEU A 1056 5.59 16.41 -42.02
C LEU A 1056 6.73 15.85 -41.18
N SER A 1057 7.81 15.40 -41.80
CA SER A 1057 9.02 15.02 -41.10
C SER A 1057 10.26 15.60 -41.75
N PHE A 1058 11.20 16.01 -40.92
CA PHE A 1058 12.52 16.46 -41.31
C PHE A 1058 13.55 15.47 -40.80
N SER A 1059 14.55 15.13 -41.61
CA SER A 1059 15.61 14.21 -41.21
C SER A 1059 17.03 14.71 -41.52
N ASN A 1060 17.99 14.35 -40.68
CA ASN A 1060 19.44 14.55 -40.91
C ASN A 1060 19.88 16.02 -41.08
N HIS A 1061 19.23 16.97 -40.40
CA HIS A 1061 19.65 18.37 -40.41
C HIS A 1061 20.64 18.64 -39.26
N SER A 1062 21.82 19.20 -39.54
CA SER A 1062 22.71 19.67 -38.48
C SER A 1062 22.09 20.85 -37.71
N GLU A 1063 21.51 21.81 -38.41
CA GLU A 1063 20.73 22.91 -37.83
C GLU A 1063 19.48 23.18 -38.69
N LYS A 1064 18.30 23.18 -38.08
CA LYS A 1064 17.02 23.46 -38.74
C LYS A 1064 16.36 24.67 -38.10
N THR A 1065 16.46 25.81 -38.77
CA THR A 1065 15.72 27.01 -38.39
C THR A 1065 14.39 27.08 -39.15
N ILE A 1066 13.30 27.39 -38.46
CA ILE A 1066 11.95 27.53 -39.01
C ILE A 1066 11.49 28.98 -38.84
N HIS A 1067 11.21 29.63 -39.96
CA HIS A 1067 10.65 30.96 -40.08
C HIS A 1067 9.13 30.91 -40.36
N GLN A 1068 8.47 32.06 -40.24
CA GLN A 1068 7.07 32.18 -40.63
C GLN A 1068 6.89 31.89 -42.12
N GLY A 1069 6.03 30.91 -42.43
CA GLY A 1069 5.72 30.52 -43.80
C GLY A 1069 6.52 29.32 -44.33
N ASP A 1070 7.51 28.82 -43.58
CA ASP A 1070 8.33 27.67 -44.00
C ASP A 1070 7.58 26.33 -43.93
N LEU A 1071 6.51 26.26 -43.13
CA LEU A 1071 5.71 25.06 -42.91
C LEU A 1071 4.42 25.09 -43.76
N PRO A 1072 4.01 23.95 -44.35
CA PRO A 1072 2.84 23.87 -45.21
C PRO A 1072 1.54 24.10 -44.42
N VAL A 1073 0.53 24.64 -45.10
CA VAL A 1073 -0.79 24.87 -44.49
C VAL A 1073 -1.48 23.54 -44.19
N GLY A 1074 -2.05 23.40 -42.99
CA GLY A 1074 -2.85 22.23 -42.58
C GLY A 1074 -2.06 21.09 -41.96
N VAL A 1075 -0.77 21.28 -41.66
CA VAL A 1075 0.06 20.29 -40.97
C VAL A 1075 -0.37 20.12 -39.52
N GLU A 1076 -0.65 18.88 -39.13
CA GLU A 1076 -1.11 18.54 -37.77
C GLU A 1076 -0.02 17.84 -36.94
N TYR A 1077 0.93 17.17 -37.60
CA TYR A 1077 1.98 16.38 -36.98
C TYR A 1077 3.33 16.72 -37.61
N ILE A 1078 4.32 17.04 -36.78
CA ILE A 1078 5.68 17.33 -37.23
C ILE A 1078 6.66 16.41 -36.51
N ALA A 1079 7.53 15.73 -37.25
CA ALA A 1079 8.60 14.91 -36.69
C ALA A 1079 9.99 15.42 -37.11
N PHE A 1080 10.92 15.47 -36.17
CA PHE A 1080 12.33 15.76 -36.43
C PHE A 1080 13.15 14.52 -36.11
N LYS A 1081 13.72 13.90 -37.13
CA LYS A 1081 14.46 12.64 -37.03
C LYS A 1081 15.96 12.91 -37.18
N TYR A 1082 16.76 12.68 -36.12
CA TYR A 1082 18.21 12.83 -36.20
C TYR A 1082 18.67 14.25 -36.63
N CYS A 1083 17.99 15.28 -36.13
CA CYS A 1083 18.32 16.68 -36.40
C CYS A 1083 19.08 17.31 -35.22
N SER A 1084 20.34 17.72 -35.39
CA SER A 1084 21.21 18.16 -34.27
C SER A 1084 20.80 19.47 -33.58
N SER A 1085 19.97 20.31 -34.20
CA SER A 1085 19.44 21.56 -33.61
C SER A 1085 18.23 22.04 -34.38
N ILE A 1086 17.17 22.51 -33.70
CA ILE A 1086 15.87 22.93 -34.23
C ILE A 1086 15.49 24.24 -33.53
N GLU A 1087 15.26 25.31 -34.30
CA GLU A 1087 14.89 26.63 -33.76
C GLU A 1087 13.70 27.24 -34.50
N PHE A 1088 12.66 27.63 -33.75
CA PHE A 1088 11.54 28.43 -34.26
C PHE A 1088 11.81 29.92 -34.01
N LYS A 1089 11.91 30.73 -35.06
CA LYS A 1089 12.33 32.15 -34.96
C LYS A 1089 11.22 33.12 -34.54
N SER A 1090 9.95 32.78 -34.78
CA SER A 1090 8.80 33.64 -34.46
C SER A 1090 7.62 32.82 -33.95
N ASN A 1091 6.69 33.48 -33.25
CA ASN A 1091 5.46 32.83 -32.76
C ASN A 1091 4.59 32.27 -33.90
N SER A 1092 4.67 32.91 -35.07
CA SER A 1092 3.99 32.53 -36.32
C SER A 1092 4.73 31.49 -37.15
N ALA A 1093 5.90 31.03 -36.69
CA ALA A 1093 6.67 29.99 -37.37
C ALA A 1093 5.98 28.61 -37.29
N LEU A 1094 5.19 28.35 -36.23
CA LEU A 1094 4.37 27.15 -36.11
C LEU A 1094 2.90 27.45 -36.49
N PRO A 1095 2.32 26.77 -37.49
CA PRO A 1095 0.90 26.90 -37.81
C PRO A 1095 -0.02 26.48 -36.66
N GLU A 1096 -1.16 27.16 -36.47
CA GLU A 1096 -2.21 26.79 -35.49
C GLU A 1096 -2.92 25.45 -35.82
N SER A 1097 -2.53 24.76 -36.90
CA SER A 1097 -3.00 23.40 -37.19
C SER A 1097 -2.19 22.31 -36.48
N VAL A 1098 -0.97 22.62 -36.01
CA VAL A 1098 -0.06 21.63 -35.42
C VAL A 1098 -0.53 21.22 -34.03
N LYS A 1099 -0.78 19.92 -33.86
CA LYS A 1099 -1.25 19.30 -32.61
C LYS A 1099 -0.15 18.52 -31.89
N GLU A 1100 0.79 17.93 -32.64
CA GLU A 1100 1.85 17.08 -32.11
C GLU A 1100 3.21 17.36 -32.75
N ILE A 1101 4.24 17.44 -31.90
CA ILE A 1101 5.65 17.49 -32.32
C ILE A 1101 6.37 16.26 -31.75
N VAL A 1102 7.11 15.57 -32.60
CA VAL A 1102 7.93 14.41 -32.23
C VAL A 1102 9.39 14.67 -32.57
N VAL A 1103 10.29 14.39 -31.64
CA VAL A 1103 11.73 14.57 -31.81
C VAL A 1103 12.43 13.25 -31.52
N TYR A 1104 13.26 12.78 -32.45
CA TYR A 1104 13.99 11.51 -32.34
C TYR A 1104 15.49 11.74 -32.11
N ASN A 1105 16.06 11.02 -31.15
CA ASN A 1105 17.50 10.82 -30.95
C ASN A 1105 18.29 12.14 -30.81
N GLN A 1106 17.86 13.02 -29.90
CA GLN A 1106 18.41 14.37 -29.70
C GLN A 1106 18.41 14.78 -28.22
N ASN A 1107 19.21 15.81 -27.90
CA ASN A 1107 19.14 16.50 -26.61
C ASN A 1107 18.06 17.60 -26.66
N GLU A 1108 17.48 17.96 -25.52
CA GLU A 1108 16.41 18.97 -25.53
C GLU A 1108 16.89 20.42 -25.73
N GLU A 1109 18.21 20.67 -25.69
CA GLU A 1109 18.83 21.95 -26.11
C GLU A 1109 18.68 22.20 -27.62
N ASP A 1110 18.27 21.17 -28.35
CA ASP A 1110 18.10 21.15 -29.79
C ASP A 1110 16.68 21.54 -30.19
N LEU A 1111 15.75 21.86 -29.28
CA LEU A 1111 14.41 22.38 -29.62
C LEU A 1111 14.15 23.74 -28.98
N LYS A 1112 14.29 24.82 -29.76
CA LYS A 1112 14.20 26.21 -29.29
C LYS A 1112 12.92 26.89 -29.76
N PHE A 1113 12.08 27.29 -28.80
CA PHE A 1113 10.90 28.13 -29.04
C PHE A 1113 11.19 29.63 -28.76
N PRO A 1114 10.51 30.56 -29.45
CA PRO A 1114 10.66 31.99 -29.22
C PRO A 1114 10.11 32.40 -27.85
N LYS A 1115 10.58 33.54 -27.32
CA LYS A 1115 10.29 33.98 -25.93
C LYS A 1115 8.79 34.16 -25.62
N SER A 1116 7.96 34.48 -26.61
CA SER A 1116 6.54 34.80 -26.47
C SER A 1116 5.63 33.75 -27.13
N PHE A 1117 6.06 32.50 -27.28
CA PHE A 1117 5.31 31.46 -27.99
C PHE A 1117 3.95 31.15 -27.33
N THR A 1118 2.85 31.31 -28.09
CA THR A 1118 1.47 31.17 -27.60
C THR A 1118 0.56 30.29 -28.47
N SER A 1119 1.11 29.33 -29.23
CA SER A 1119 0.26 28.46 -30.06
C SER A 1119 -0.79 27.76 -29.22
N SER A 1120 -2.06 27.90 -29.57
CA SER A 1120 -3.18 27.36 -28.78
C SER A 1120 -3.48 25.88 -29.09
N ALA A 1121 -3.05 25.41 -30.26
CA ALA A 1121 -3.37 24.09 -30.80
C ALA A 1121 -2.41 22.97 -30.42
N LEU A 1122 -1.15 23.27 -30.07
CA LEU A 1122 -0.15 22.26 -29.73
C LEU A 1122 -0.50 21.57 -28.40
N GLN A 1123 -0.82 20.28 -28.44
CA GLN A 1123 -1.27 19.52 -27.27
C GLN A 1123 -0.22 18.52 -26.76
N THR A 1124 0.60 17.97 -27.67
CA THR A 1124 1.52 16.87 -27.37
C THR A 1124 2.93 17.15 -27.88
N ILE A 1125 3.92 16.91 -27.02
CA ILE A 1125 5.34 16.85 -27.40
C ILE A 1125 5.88 15.49 -27.00
N ARG A 1126 6.61 14.84 -27.92
CA ARG A 1126 7.18 13.52 -27.70
C ARG A 1126 8.67 13.50 -28.04
N PHE A 1127 9.49 13.22 -27.04
CA PHE A 1127 10.89 12.87 -27.23
C PHE A 1127 11.01 11.35 -27.30
N ILE A 1128 11.63 10.84 -28.36
CA ILE A 1128 11.91 9.42 -28.60
C ILE A 1128 13.43 9.29 -28.64
N ASN A 1129 14.05 8.71 -27.64
CA ASN A 1129 15.52 8.64 -27.54
C ASN A 1129 16.04 7.20 -27.60
N ASP A 1130 17.10 6.98 -28.38
CA ASP A 1130 17.94 5.78 -28.27
C ASP A 1130 19.01 5.94 -27.17
N TYR A 1131 19.30 7.16 -26.70
CA TYR A 1131 20.34 7.45 -25.71
C TYR A 1131 19.94 8.51 -24.66
N HIS A 1132 20.47 8.37 -23.44
CA HIS A 1132 20.18 9.07 -22.18
C HIS A 1132 20.14 10.62 -22.21
N HIS A 1133 19.16 11.21 -22.86
CA HIS A 1133 19.00 12.65 -22.94
C HIS A 1133 17.62 13.10 -22.48
N ALA A 1134 17.61 14.15 -21.68
CA ALA A 1134 16.64 14.39 -20.62
C ALA A 1134 16.28 15.90 -20.60
N VAL A 1135 15.07 16.31 -20.18
CA VAL A 1135 14.62 17.71 -20.04
C VAL A 1135 15.51 18.53 -19.10
N LYS A 1136 16.57 19.13 -19.65
CA LYS A 1136 17.46 20.02 -18.90
C LYS A 1136 16.89 21.43 -18.70
N LYS A 1137 17.50 22.18 -17.79
CA LYS A 1137 17.16 23.57 -17.44
C LYS A 1137 17.13 24.48 -18.67
N GLY A 1138 15.97 25.06 -19.00
CA GLY A 1138 15.84 26.10 -20.02
C GLY A 1138 14.93 25.76 -21.21
N VAL A 1139 14.51 24.50 -21.34
CA VAL A 1139 13.53 24.07 -22.35
C VAL A 1139 12.18 24.73 -22.06
N LYS A 1140 11.71 25.56 -22.99
CA LYS A 1140 10.42 26.26 -22.85
C LYS A 1140 9.32 25.44 -23.50
N ILE A 1141 8.55 24.73 -22.69
CA ILE A 1141 7.36 24.03 -23.17
C ILE A 1141 6.19 25.03 -23.28
N PRO A 1142 5.49 25.09 -24.43
CA PRO A 1142 4.32 25.93 -24.62
C PRO A 1142 3.21 25.65 -23.58
N SER A 1143 2.54 26.69 -23.09
CA SER A 1143 1.50 26.58 -22.05
C SER A 1143 0.24 25.82 -22.49
N SER A 1144 0.01 25.69 -23.79
CA SER A 1144 -1.04 24.87 -24.41
C SER A 1144 -0.79 23.37 -24.30
N THR A 1145 0.48 22.95 -24.17
CA THR A 1145 0.86 21.54 -24.06
C THR A 1145 0.19 20.90 -22.85
N ARG A 1146 -0.41 19.72 -23.05
CA ARG A 1146 -1.09 18.93 -22.02
C ARG A 1146 -0.41 17.59 -21.75
N THR A 1147 0.24 17.03 -22.77
CA THR A 1147 0.90 15.73 -22.69
C THR A 1147 2.36 15.82 -23.12
N LEU A 1148 3.26 15.31 -22.29
CA LEU A 1148 4.69 15.18 -22.57
C LEU A 1148 5.11 13.72 -22.52
N TYR A 1149 5.87 13.26 -23.51
CA TYR A 1149 6.60 11.99 -23.45
C TYR A 1149 8.09 12.30 -23.40
N THR A 1150 8.79 11.81 -22.38
CA THR A 1150 10.23 12.05 -22.17
C THR A 1150 10.85 10.89 -21.39
N VAL A 1151 12.17 10.85 -21.29
CA VAL A 1151 12.88 9.86 -20.46
C VAL A 1151 12.83 10.30 -18.99
N PHE A 1152 12.71 9.33 -18.09
CA PHE A 1152 12.83 9.62 -16.66
C PHE A 1152 14.27 10.00 -16.30
N ASP A 1153 14.48 11.22 -15.81
CA ASP A 1153 15.74 11.65 -15.17
C ASP A 1153 15.41 12.62 -14.03
N ARG A 1154 15.98 12.33 -12.87
CA ARG A 1154 15.86 13.07 -11.61
C ARG A 1154 16.17 14.56 -11.73
N ASN A 1155 17.10 14.92 -12.60
CA ASN A 1155 17.54 16.30 -12.76
C ASN A 1155 16.55 17.16 -13.54
N ASN A 1156 15.57 16.55 -14.20
CA ASN A 1156 14.66 17.24 -15.13
C ASN A 1156 13.36 17.70 -14.51
N PHE A 1157 12.91 16.99 -13.47
CA PHE A 1157 11.65 17.26 -12.78
C PHE A 1157 11.41 18.73 -12.38
N PRO A 1158 12.43 19.48 -11.91
CA PRO A 1158 12.28 20.90 -11.60
C PRO A 1158 11.90 21.78 -12.79
N TYR A 1159 12.11 21.31 -14.02
CA TYR A 1159 11.91 22.07 -15.25
C TYR A 1159 10.62 21.68 -15.99
N ILE A 1160 9.87 20.71 -15.45
CA ILE A 1160 8.57 20.31 -16.00
C ILE A 1160 7.52 21.39 -15.69
N PRO A 1161 6.87 21.99 -16.71
CA PRO A 1161 5.87 23.02 -16.50
C PRO A 1161 4.60 22.48 -15.87
N THR A 1162 4.04 23.28 -14.99
CA THR A 1162 2.85 22.94 -14.19
C THR A 1162 1.54 22.98 -14.98
N THR A 1163 1.60 23.39 -16.25
CA THR A 1163 0.52 23.36 -17.24
C THR A 1163 0.26 21.96 -17.81
N LEU A 1164 1.24 21.05 -17.70
CA LEU A 1164 1.10 19.67 -18.17
C LEU A 1164 0.09 18.91 -17.30
N THR A 1165 -0.77 18.15 -17.96
CA THR A 1165 -1.76 17.28 -17.29
C THR A 1165 -1.32 15.82 -17.30
N ASN A 1166 -0.51 15.41 -18.27
CA ASN A 1166 0.01 14.06 -18.41
C ASN A 1166 1.50 14.10 -18.76
N ILE A 1167 2.31 13.31 -18.06
CA ILE A 1167 3.72 13.08 -18.37
C ILE A 1167 3.89 11.57 -18.43
N ASN A 1168 4.39 11.06 -19.55
CA ASN A 1168 4.66 9.64 -19.73
C ASN A 1168 6.17 9.48 -19.81
N PHE A 1169 6.74 8.67 -18.92
CA PHE A 1169 8.16 8.34 -19.00
C PHE A 1169 8.34 7.18 -19.97
N THR A 1170 9.17 7.38 -21.00
CA THR A 1170 9.55 6.35 -21.96
C THR A 1170 10.86 5.70 -21.51
N ASN A 1171 10.95 4.37 -21.58
CA ASN A 1171 12.15 3.62 -21.17
C ASN A 1171 13.42 4.18 -21.83
N SER A 1172 14.47 4.39 -21.03
CA SER A 1172 15.83 4.55 -21.54
C SER A 1172 16.42 3.17 -21.77
N ILE A 1173 17.07 3.00 -22.91
CA ILE A 1173 17.53 1.73 -23.44
C ILE A 1173 18.64 1.06 -22.61
N GLU A 1174 19.31 1.81 -21.74
CA GLU A 1174 20.54 1.40 -21.03
C GLU A 1174 20.50 1.61 -19.50
N SER A 1175 19.37 2.05 -18.90
CA SER A 1175 19.31 2.19 -17.44
C SER A 1175 18.95 0.87 -16.76
N ASP A 1176 19.75 0.43 -15.79
CA ASP A 1176 19.51 -0.68 -14.83
C ASP A 1176 18.15 -0.61 -14.08
N SER A 1177 17.36 0.45 -14.30
CA SER A 1177 16.01 0.61 -13.78
C SER A 1177 15.02 0.89 -14.91
N ASP A 1178 14.32 -0.15 -15.36
CA ASP A 1178 13.17 -0.03 -16.26
C ASP A 1178 12.01 0.68 -15.52
N ILE A 1179 11.94 2.01 -15.64
CA ILE A 1179 10.88 2.82 -15.04
C ILE A 1179 9.85 3.15 -16.12
N ASP A 1180 8.74 2.40 -16.12
CA ASP A 1180 7.56 2.70 -16.93
C ASP A 1180 6.50 3.34 -16.04
N CYS A 1181 6.62 4.66 -15.84
CA CYS A 1181 5.74 5.42 -14.96
C CYS A 1181 5.07 6.57 -15.70
N GLN A 1182 3.83 6.87 -15.28
CA GLN A 1182 3.05 8.00 -15.77
C GLN A 1182 2.72 8.92 -14.62
N ILE A 1183 2.77 10.22 -14.87
CA ILE A 1183 2.31 11.26 -13.94
C ILE A 1183 1.09 11.94 -14.54
N ARG A 1184 -0.02 11.90 -13.81
CA ARG A 1184 -1.27 12.55 -14.17
C ARG A 1184 -1.62 13.62 -13.15
N LYS A 1185 -1.91 14.82 -13.63
CA LYS A 1185 -2.43 15.91 -12.80
C LYS A 1185 -3.87 15.60 -12.40
N LEU A 1186 -4.13 15.56 -11.10
CA LEU A 1186 -5.48 15.35 -10.56
C LEU A 1186 -6.20 16.69 -10.39
N ASP A 1187 -5.50 17.71 -9.89
CA ASP A 1187 -6.00 19.09 -9.77
C ASP A 1187 -4.86 20.12 -9.74
N SER A 1188 -5.10 21.33 -9.24
CA SER A 1188 -4.08 22.39 -9.16
C SER A 1188 -2.93 22.09 -8.19
N LYS A 1189 -3.13 21.19 -7.23
CA LYS A 1189 -2.21 20.85 -6.14
C LYS A 1189 -1.72 19.40 -6.17
N TYR A 1190 -2.47 18.46 -6.73
CA TYR A 1190 -2.16 17.02 -6.63
C TYR A 1190 -1.92 16.35 -7.97
N TYR A 1191 -0.99 15.41 -7.97
CA TYR A 1191 -0.62 14.57 -9.09
C TYR A 1191 -0.58 13.12 -8.65
N LEU A 1192 -0.94 12.22 -9.55
CA LEU A 1192 -0.86 10.78 -9.39
C LEU A 1192 0.32 10.29 -10.21
N ILE A 1193 1.29 9.63 -9.59
CA ILE A 1193 2.25 8.78 -10.32
C ILE A 1193 1.79 7.34 -10.22
N PHE A 1194 1.80 6.62 -11.33
CA PHE A 1194 1.47 5.21 -11.38
C PHE A 1194 2.21 4.50 -12.50
N GLY A 1195 2.58 3.24 -12.31
CA GLY A 1195 3.34 2.47 -13.29
C GLY A 1195 4.19 1.38 -12.65
N THR A 1196 5.23 0.93 -13.34
CA THR A 1196 6.14 -0.11 -12.84
C THR A 1196 7.57 0.40 -12.74
N THR A 1197 8.29 -0.07 -11.73
CA THR A 1197 9.74 0.10 -11.60
C THR A 1197 10.43 -1.25 -11.69
N ASN A 1198 11.55 -1.29 -12.43
CA ASN A 1198 12.38 -2.46 -12.73
C ASN A 1198 11.59 -3.66 -13.25
N ARG A 1199 10.48 -3.43 -13.97
CA ARG A 1199 9.57 -4.49 -14.44
C ARG A 1199 9.12 -5.46 -13.34
N ILE A 1200 9.05 -5.06 -12.08
CA ILE A 1200 8.65 -5.97 -11.00
C ILE A 1200 7.65 -5.30 -10.07
N ASN A 1201 7.94 -4.08 -9.61
CA ASN A 1201 7.12 -3.42 -8.59
C ASN A 1201 6.17 -2.42 -9.21
N PHE A 1202 4.86 -2.66 -9.04
CA PHE A 1202 3.86 -1.64 -9.36
C PHE A 1202 3.91 -0.53 -8.32
N ILE A 1203 4.12 0.71 -8.77
CA ILE A 1203 4.07 1.90 -7.92
C ILE A 1203 2.82 2.70 -8.24
N SER A 1204 2.15 3.21 -7.22
CA SER A 1204 1.06 4.17 -7.37
C SER A 1204 1.05 5.07 -6.14
N THR A 1205 1.34 6.36 -6.30
CA THR A 1205 1.24 7.33 -5.21
C THR A 1205 0.67 8.65 -5.69
N ILE A 1206 -0.11 9.29 -4.81
CA ILE A 1206 -0.53 10.68 -4.98
C ILE A 1206 0.51 11.55 -4.30
N PHE A 1207 0.86 12.67 -4.92
CA PHE A 1207 1.81 13.62 -4.36
C PHE A 1207 1.38 15.05 -4.66
N ASN A 1208 1.75 15.95 -3.75
CA ASN A 1208 1.49 17.36 -3.94
C ASN A 1208 2.48 17.93 -4.97
N LYS A 1209 2.07 18.98 -5.67
CA LYS A 1209 2.91 19.78 -6.58
C LYS A 1209 4.24 20.19 -5.93
N SER A 1210 4.26 20.48 -4.62
CA SER A 1210 5.49 20.82 -3.88
C SER A 1210 6.49 19.66 -3.79
N MET A 1211 6.03 18.42 -3.93
CA MET A 1211 6.87 17.21 -3.89
C MET A 1211 7.53 16.88 -5.25
N PHE A 1212 7.28 17.68 -6.30
CA PHE A 1212 7.91 17.49 -7.62
C PHE A 1212 9.44 17.62 -7.61
N LEU A 1213 10.05 18.10 -6.52
CA LEU A 1213 11.49 18.31 -6.41
C LEU A 1213 12.15 17.17 -5.62
N ASP A 1214 13.27 16.66 -6.14
CA ASP A 1214 14.30 15.78 -5.57
C ASP A 1214 13.87 14.48 -4.84
N SER A 1215 12.90 14.55 -3.94
CA SER A 1215 12.34 13.48 -3.12
C SER A 1215 11.58 12.43 -3.95
N LEU A 1216 10.77 12.86 -4.92
CA LEU A 1216 10.04 11.94 -5.80
C LEU A 1216 11.00 11.10 -6.65
N ALA A 1217 11.99 11.75 -7.25
CA ALA A 1217 12.94 11.06 -8.11
C ALA A 1217 13.84 10.07 -7.34
N LYS A 1218 14.18 10.37 -6.08
CA LYS A 1218 14.85 9.44 -5.15
C LYS A 1218 14.03 8.17 -4.90
N LYS A 1219 12.71 8.31 -4.77
CA LYS A 1219 11.78 7.19 -4.53
C LYS A 1219 11.58 6.30 -5.76
N ILE A 1220 11.78 6.84 -6.96
CA ILE A 1220 11.59 6.11 -8.22
C ILE A 1220 12.85 5.33 -8.62
N GLU A 1221 14.05 5.89 -8.44
CA GLU A 1221 15.33 5.25 -8.85
C GLU A 1221 15.83 4.14 -7.90
N LYS A 1222 15.47 4.19 -6.61
CA LYS A 1222 15.89 3.21 -5.61
C LYS A 1222 14.69 2.65 -4.86
N PRO A 1223 14.03 1.58 -5.38
CA PRO A 1223 13.21 0.74 -4.54
C PRO A 1223 14.17 0.01 -3.59
N GLU A 1224 14.37 0.52 -2.38
CA GLU A 1224 15.22 -0.16 -1.38
C GLU A 1224 14.74 -1.61 -1.23
N SER A 1225 15.66 -2.55 -1.53
CA SER A 1225 15.64 -3.99 -1.22
C SER A 1225 14.31 -4.56 -0.69
N LYS A 1226 13.44 -5.10 -1.55
CA LYS A 1226 12.25 -5.95 -1.25
C LYS A 1226 11.26 -5.47 -0.14
N GLU A 1227 11.50 -4.38 0.56
CA GLU A 1227 10.77 -3.99 1.78
C GLU A 1227 10.15 -2.58 1.73
N SER A 1228 10.29 -1.80 0.65
CA SER A 1228 10.00 -0.35 0.72
C SER A 1228 8.89 0.21 -0.20
N PHE A 1229 8.08 -0.60 -0.88
CA PHE A 1229 6.84 -0.12 -1.53
C PHE A 1229 5.54 -0.59 -0.86
N THR A 1230 5.64 -1.28 0.29
CA THR A 1230 4.50 -1.79 1.07
C THR A 1230 3.75 -0.72 1.89
N SER A 1231 4.19 0.54 1.90
CA SER A 1231 3.64 1.52 2.85
C SER A 1231 3.40 2.92 2.30
N CYS A 1232 2.91 3.05 1.07
CA CYS A 1232 1.94 4.12 0.83
C CYS A 1232 0.55 3.56 1.18
N GLN A 1233 0.34 3.37 2.49
CA GLN A 1233 -1.00 3.22 3.03
C GLN A 1233 -1.77 4.47 2.62
N ILE A 1234 -2.73 4.29 1.70
CA ILE A 1234 -3.83 5.23 1.56
C ILE A 1234 -4.54 5.21 2.92
N GLN A 1235 -4.21 6.16 3.79
CA GLN A 1235 -5.08 6.61 4.86
C GLN A 1235 -6.17 7.52 4.28
#